data_AF-A0A949GK99-F1
#
_entry.id   AF-A0A949GK99-F1
#
_cell.length_a   1.000
_cell.length_b   1.000
_cell.length_c   1.000
_cell.angle_alpha   90.00
_cell.angle_beta   90.00
_cell.angle_gamma   90.00
#
_symmetry.space_group_name_H-M   'P 1'
#
loop_
_entity.id
_entity.type
_entity.pdbx_description
1 polymer ?
#
loop_
_entity_poly.entity_id
_entity_poly.type
_entity_poly.pdbx_seq_one_letter_code
_entity_poly.pdbx_strand_id
1 'polypeptide(L)'
;DDEAADIWHKKIGVPKERIQRRDMNDNYWSMGVPGPCGPCSEIYYDRGPEYGKDGGPIADEERYLEVWNLVFMQFERGAGAGKTDYPILGELPNKNIDTGLGLERMAAILQGVENIYEIDTTRIILDKAVDLTGVKYGSAPKSDVSLRVIADHARTAAMLICDGVTPGNEGRGYVLRRMMRRTIRNMRLLGSQEPIIKELIDASIKAMGPQYPELVTDQSRIQKVAVAEEESFLQTLKSGTQIFDTAASEIKNGGGKVLSGDAAFKLHDTYGFPIDLTLEMANEQGLEVDADGFRRLMKEQKDRAKADSKAKKSGHTDLTEYRKIADESGLSEFIGYSSIESEAKVRGLLVDGKSSMSASEGDEIEIVLDRTPFYAEGGGQLADGGVITLANGTKIQIDDVQAPVPSLSVHRGRVIVGSVEVGNDVHASIDLERRRAISRAHSATHMVHKAFREILGETATQAGSENSPGRFRFDFPSTGAVPTSVLNDVESRVNALLLEDWEVTAEIMSQDEAKKLGAMALFGEKYGDRVRVVSVGDWARELCGGTHVARTGQLGVVKLLSESSIGAGVRRVEALVGADAYKFLAREHILVNQLTDLIKGAKSEELPERISELINKLKDTEKELGQVRSQQALSQVAGL
;
A
#
# COMPACT_ATOMS: atom_id res chain seq x y z
N ASP A 1 24.39 14.40 29.05
CA ASP A 1 25.73 13.93 29.49
C ASP A 1 26.43 15.04 30.28
N ASP A 2 27.66 14.82 30.75
CA ASP A 2 28.39 15.82 31.53
C ASP A 2 28.71 17.10 30.76
N GLU A 3 29.08 16.95 29.49
CA GLU A 3 29.40 18.05 28.58
C GLU A 3 28.22 19.02 28.41
N ALA A 4 27.01 18.52 28.17
CA ALA A 4 25.83 19.34 27.96
C ALA A 4 25.49 20.22 29.17
N ALA A 5 25.54 19.69 30.40
CA ALA A 5 25.28 20.51 31.59
C ALA A 5 26.38 21.53 31.85
N ASP A 6 27.63 21.19 31.56
CA ASP A 6 28.74 22.15 31.66
C ASP A 6 28.55 23.30 30.67
N ILE A 7 28.08 23.02 29.45
CA ILE A 7 27.73 24.06 28.47
C ILE A 7 26.58 24.92 28.99
N TRP A 8 25.47 24.31 29.44
CA TRP A 8 24.33 25.04 29.99
C TRP A 8 24.73 25.95 31.14
N HIS A 9 25.54 25.44 32.09
CA HIS A 9 25.94 26.19 33.25
C HIS A 9 27.00 27.26 32.94
N LYS A 10 28.10 26.88 32.29
CA LYS A 10 29.30 27.72 32.15
C LYS A 10 29.25 28.63 30.92
N LYS A 11 28.59 28.22 29.84
CA LYS A 11 28.53 28.98 28.58
C LYS A 11 27.20 29.72 28.40
N ILE A 12 26.08 29.04 28.65
CA ILE A 12 24.74 29.65 28.49
C ILE A 12 24.34 30.45 29.74
N GLY A 13 24.83 30.05 30.91
CA GLY A 13 24.60 30.75 32.18
C GLY A 13 23.36 30.28 32.95
N VAL A 14 22.86 29.07 32.68
CA VAL A 14 21.76 28.49 33.45
C VAL A 14 22.25 28.15 34.88
N PRO A 15 21.53 28.57 35.93
CA PRO A 15 21.90 28.24 37.31
C PRO A 15 21.94 26.73 37.53
N LYS A 16 22.92 26.26 38.31
CA LYS A 16 23.17 24.81 38.50
C LYS A 16 21.97 24.10 39.13
N GLU A 17 21.25 24.78 40.00
CA GLU A 17 20.03 24.32 40.65
C GLU A 17 18.85 24.12 39.69
N ARG A 18 18.91 24.72 38.48
CA ARG A 18 17.92 24.52 37.41
C ARG A 18 18.33 23.46 36.39
N ILE A 19 19.48 22.81 36.58
CA ILE A 19 19.98 21.75 35.72
C ILE A 19 19.84 20.42 36.45
N GLN A 20 19.01 19.53 35.91
CA GLN A 20 18.74 18.22 36.51
C GLN A 20 19.34 17.09 35.68
N ARG A 21 19.96 16.13 36.37
CA ARG A 21 20.49 14.90 35.76
C ARG A 21 19.40 13.84 35.79
N ARG A 22 19.12 13.24 34.63
CA ARG A 22 18.26 12.07 34.50
C ARG A 22 19.03 10.91 33.89
N ASP A 23 18.48 9.71 34.05
CA ASP A 23 19.11 8.50 33.56
C ASP A 23 18.82 8.26 32.05
N MET A 24 19.26 7.11 31.56
CA MET A 24 19.07 6.71 30.17
C MET A 24 17.61 6.40 29.81
N ASN A 25 16.75 6.07 30.78
CA ASN A 25 15.34 5.78 30.50
C ASN A 25 14.58 7.03 30.07
N ASP A 26 15.00 8.16 30.64
CA ASP A 26 14.37 9.45 30.49
C ASP A 26 15.09 10.35 29.49
N ASN A 27 16.42 10.43 29.55
CA ASN A 27 17.20 11.46 28.85
C ASN A 27 18.24 10.86 27.88
N TYR A 28 17.76 9.94 27.06
CA TYR A 28 18.51 9.30 25.99
C TYR A 28 17.57 8.89 24.86
N TRP A 29 17.94 9.18 23.63
CA TRP A 29 17.11 8.93 22.46
C TRP A 29 17.72 7.84 21.58
N SER A 30 16.85 7.02 21.01
CA SER A 30 17.22 6.07 19.97
C SER A 30 16.03 5.79 19.05
N MET A 31 16.31 5.29 17.85
CA MET A 31 15.32 4.94 16.83
C MET A 31 14.37 3.78 17.22
N GLY A 32 14.53 3.15 18.39
CA GLY A 32 13.78 1.93 18.74
C GLY A 32 14.31 0.65 18.06
N VAL A 33 15.16 0.80 17.04
CA VAL A 33 15.78 -0.24 16.20
C VAL A 33 17.28 0.04 16.05
N PRO A 34 18.09 -0.88 15.49
CA PRO A 34 19.49 -0.58 15.17
C PRO A 34 19.62 0.71 14.34
N GLY A 35 20.54 1.57 14.73
CA GLY A 35 20.73 2.88 14.12
C GLY A 35 21.26 3.95 15.08
N PRO A 36 21.27 5.22 14.65
CA PRO A 36 21.75 6.35 15.45
C PRO A 36 21.03 6.49 16.80
N CYS A 37 21.80 6.83 17.83
CA CYS A 37 21.31 7.12 19.17
C CYS A 37 22.26 8.05 19.94
N GLY A 38 21.80 8.59 21.06
CA GLY A 38 22.63 9.45 21.89
C GLY A 38 21.92 10.07 23.10
N PRO A 39 22.71 10.69 23.99
CA PRO A 39 22.18 11.45 25.11
C PRO A 39 21.40 12.67 24.62
N CYS A 40 20.46 13.12 25.46
CA CYS A 40 19.63 14.27 25.15
C CYS A 40 19.86 15.41 26.16
N SER A 41 19.26 16.55 25.87
CA SER A 41 19.08 17.65 26.79
C SER A 41 17.70 18.25 26.52
N GLU A 42 16.80 18.08 27.48
CA GLU A 42 15.42 18.54 27.41
C GLU A 42 15.24 19.85 28.19
N ILE A 43 14.44 20.75 27.65
CA ILE A 43 14.13 22.07 28.20
C ILE A 43 12.69 22.03 28.67
N TYR A 44 12.51 22.38 29.95
CA TYR A 44 11.23 22.40 30.62
C TYR A 44 10.84 23.82 31.01
N TYR A 45 9.56 24.13 30.86
CA TYR A 45 8.96 25.39 31.28
C TYR A 45 8.19 25.19 32.58
N ASP A 46 8.49 26.00 33.60
CA ASP A 46 7.75 26.01 34.87
C ASP A 46 6.44 26.80 34.69
N ARG A 47 5.32 26.08 34.66
CA ARG A 47 3.97 26.67 34.51
C ARG A 47 3.47 27.38 35.76
N GLY A 48 4.09 27.15 36.91
CA GLY A 48 3.70 27.75 38.19
C GLY A 48 3.20 26.74 39.23
N PRO A 49 3.19 27.12 40.53
CA PRO A 49 2.85 26.23 41.64
C PRO A 49 1.44 25.62 41.59
N GLU A 50 0.50 26.25 40.88
CA GLU A 50 -0.87 25.74 40.72
C GLU A 50 -0.93 24.42 39.93
N TYR A 51 0.12 24.09 39.18
CA TYR A 51 0.17 22.89 38.34
C TYR A 51 0.90 21.70 38.97
N GLY A 52 1.45 21.83 40.19
CA GLY A 52 2.16 20.71 40.80
C GLY A 52 3.28 21.09 41.75
N LYS A 53 4.04 20.08 42.15
CA LYS A 53 5.09 20.19 43.16
C LYS A 53 6.31 20.94 42.62
N ASP A 54 6.96 21.69 43.51
CA ASP A 54 8.25 22.32 43.22
C ASP A 54 9.38 21.28 43.19
N GLY A 55 10.42 21.56 42.41
CA GLY A 55 11.60 20.69 42.35
C GLY A 55 12.00 20.22 40.95
N GLY A 56 11.53 20.88 39.89
CA GLY A 56 11.88 20.57 38.50
C GLY A 56 11.17 19.34 37.92
N PRO A 57 11.45 18.97 36.67
CA PRO A 57 10.81 17.84 35.98
C PRO A 57 11.01 16.48 36.67
N ILE A 58 12.06 16.29 37.48
CA ILE A 58 12.20 15.07 38.31
C ILE A 58 11.06 14.96 39.34
N ALA A 59 10.55 16.08 39.83
CA ALA A 59 9.50 16.10 40.84
C ALA A 59 8.08 16.04 40.23
N ASP A 60 7.86 16.74 39.10
CA ASP A 60 6.53 16.93 38.54
C ASP A 60 6.55 17.38 37.05
N GLU A 61 6.27 16.49 36.10
CA GLU A 61 6.19 16.84 34.67
C GLU A 61 4.86 17.50 34.25
N GLU A 62 3.90 17.64 35.15
CA GLU A 62 2.66 18.37 34.90
C GLU A 62 2.86 19.89 35.09
N ARG A 63 3.63 20.27 36.12
CA ARG A 63 4.08 21.66 36.34
C ARG A 63 5.23 22.05 35.42
N TYR A 64 6.25 21.20 35.32
CA TYR A 64 7.39 21.46 34.45
C TYR A 64 7.11 20.78 33.11
N LEU A 65 6.61 21.55 32.15
CA LEU A 65 6.23 21.03 30.84
C LEU A 65 7.43 21.02 29.90
N GLU A 66 7.76 19.86 29.32
CA GLU A 66 8.80 19.75 28.30
C GLU A 66 8.38 20.50 27.03
N VAL A 67 9.20 21.45 26.57
CA VAL A 67 8.91 22.29 25.39
C VAL A 67 9.89 22.09 24.25
N TRP A 68 11.10 21.59 24.53
CA TRP A 68 12.16 21.45 23.53
C TRP A 68 13.13 20.34 23.93
N ASN A 69 13.51 19.50 22.98
CA ASN A 69 14.56 18.51 23.12
C ASN A 69 15.75 18.77 22.17
N LEU A 70 16.97 18.53 22.67
CA LEU A 70 18.23 18.53 21.95
C LEU A 70 18.88 17.14 22.05
N VAL A 71 18.85 16.37 20.98
CA VAL A 71 19.45 15.04 20.89
C VAL A 71 20.83 15.13 20.26
N PHE A 72 21.84 14.61 20.95
CA PHE A 72 23.22 14.57 20.47
C PHE A 72 23.54 13.17 19.96
N MET A 73 23.15 12.89 18.70
CA MET A 73 23.38 11.59 18.10
C MET A 73 24.86 11.39 17.83
N GLN A 74 25.43 10.39 18.52
CA GLN A 74 26.87 10.13 18.48
C GLN A 74 27.23 8.65 18.55
N PHE A 75 26.26 7.77 18.77
CA PHE A 75 26.47 6.33 18.91
C PHE A 75 25.58 5.53 17.95
N GLU A 76 26.07 4.37 17.52
CA GLU A 76 25.30 3.36 16.81
C GLU A 76 24.72 2.37 17.83
N ARG A 77 23.40 2.31 17.94
CA ARG A 77 22.67 1.31 18.73
C ARG A 77 22.60 -0.01 17.94
N GLY A 78 22.81 -1.12 18.63
CA GLY A 78 22.60 -2.48 18.12
C GLY A 78 21.19 -3.04 18.34
N ALA A 79 21.02 -4.34 18.09
CA ALA A 79 19.73 -5.01 18.20
C ALA A 79 19.26 -5.14 19.66
N GLY A 80 17.95 -4.98 19.88
CA GLY A 80 17.29 -5.06 21.18
C GLY A 80 15.94 -4.35 21.11
N ALA A 81 14.95 -4.78 21.88
CA ALA A 81 13.59 -4.22 21.84
C ALA A 81 13.30 -3.22 22.98
N GLY A 82 14.18 -3.17 23.98
CA GLY A 82 14.00 -2.30 25.15
C GLY A 82 14.42 -0.85 24.90
N LYS A 83 13.97 0.05 25.80
CA LYS A 83 14.47 1.44 25.89
C LYS A 83 15.92 1.51 26.34
N THR A 84 16.39 0.51 27.08
CA THR A 84 17.75 0.47 27.64
C THR A 84 18.49 -0.84 27.39
N ASP A 85 17.79 -1.84 26.87
CA ASP A 85 18.33 -3.18 26.61
C ASP A 85 18.76 -3.33 25.15
N TYR A 86 19.91 -2.72 24.84
CA TYR A 86 20.61 -2.86 23.56
C TYR A 86 22.11 -2.52 23.72
N PRO A 87 23.00 -3.17 22.94
CA PRO A 87 24.41 -2.81 22.96
C PRO A 87 24.66 -1.52 22.16
N ILE A 88 25.60 -0.71 22.59
CA ILE A 88 26.19 0.34 21.75
C ILE A 88 27.33 -0.29 20.95
N LEU A 89 27.24 -0.22 19.62
CA LEU A 89 28.18 -0.86 18.70
C LEU A 89 29.45 -0.03 18.47
N GLY A 90 29.36 1.30 18.65
CA GLY A 90 30.46 2.22 18.47
C GLY A 90 29.98 3.65 18.28
N GLU A 91 30.93 4.57 18.03
CA GLU A 91 30.61 5.95 17.65
C GLU A 91 30.12 6.02 16.20
N LEU A 92 29.24 6.98 15.92
CA LEU A 92 28.83 7.29 14.55
C LEU A 92 30.01 7.90 13.77
N PRO A 93 30.17 7.55 12.47
CA PRO A 93 31.18 8.16 11.62
C PRO A 93 31.05 9.69 11.50
N ASN A 94 29.80 10.18 11.56
CA ASN A 94 29.47 11.61 11.62
C ASN A 94 28.44 11.83 12.72
N LYS A 95 28.74 12.72 13.67
CA LYS A 95 27.82 13.12 14.75
C LYS A 95 26.86 14.19 14.23
N ASN A 96 25.64 14.21 14.75
CA ASN A 96 24.67 15.22 14.38
C ASN A 96 23.77 15.62 15.55
N ILE A 97 23.13 16.77 15.37
CA ILE A 97 22.17 17.33 16.33
C ILE A 97 20.78 17.10 15.73
N ASP A 98 19.94 16.40 16.46
CA ASP A 98 18.50 16.31 16.20
C ASP A 98 17.79 17.12 17.26
N THR A 99 16.85 17.97 16.86
CA THR A 99 16.16 18.86 17.80
C THR A 99 14.69 18.98 17.45
N GLY A 100 13.85 18.99 18.49
CA GLY A 100 12.41 19.11 18.35
C GLY A 100 11.85 20.07 19.38
N LEU A 101 11.25 21.17 18.93
CA LEU A 101 10.44 22.06 19.76
C LEU A 101 8.97 21.73 19.55
N GLY A 102 8.24 21.48 20.63
CA GLY A 102 6.81 21.23 20.58
C GLY A 102 6.05 22.53 20.34
N LEU A 103 5.75 22.83 19.07
CA LEU A 103 5.09 24.09 18.68
C LEU A 103 3.76 24.29 19.42
N GLU A 104 2.93 23.26 19.49
CA GLU A 104 1.63 23.30 20.18
C GLU A 104 1.77 23.51 21.69
N ARG A 105 2.81 22.92 22.31
CA ARG A 105 3.08 23.13 23.74
C ARG A 105 3.52 24.57 24.01
N MET A 106 4.38 25.10 23.15
CA MET A 106 4.79 26.51 23.22
C MET A 106 3.61 27.46 23.00
N ALA A 107 2.73 27.15 22.04
CA ALA A 107 1.52 27.91 21.79
C ALA A 107 0.59 27.88 23.01
N ALA A 108 0.40 26.73 23.66
CA ALA A 108 -0.43 26.64 24.87
C ALA A 108 0.09 27.56 25.99
N ILE A 109 1.39 27.59 26.22
CA ILE A 109 2.03 28.48 27.20
C ILE A 109 1.83 29.96 26.82
N LEU A 110 2.13 30.33 25.57
CA LEU A 110 2.07 31.72 25.11
C LEU A 110 0.63 32.27 25.05
N GLN A 111 -0.34 31.42 24.76
CA GLN A 111 -1.75 31.76 24.73
C GLN A 111 -2.40 31.71 26.12
N GLY A 112 -1.71 31.15 27.13
CA GLY A 112 -2.21 31.03 28.49
C GLY A 112 -3.39 30.06 28.62
N VAL A 113 -3.39 28.97 27.83
CA VAL A 113 -4.43 27.94 27.86
C VAL A 113 -3.94 26.67 28.54
N GLU A 114 -4.86 25.86 29.05
CA GLU A 114 -4.54 24.75 29.96
C GLU A 114 -3.80 23.59 29.29
N ASN A 115 -4.03 23.39 27.99
CA ASN A 115 -3.48 22.28 27.22
C ASN A 115 -3.47 22.57 25.72
N ILE A 116 -2.79 21.70 24.96
CA ILE A 116 -2.61 21.83 23.51
C ILE A 116 -3.90 21.77 22.67
N TYR A 117 -5.02 21.30 23.24
CA TYR A 117 -6.29 21.23 22.53
C TYR A 117 -7.07 22.53 22.59
N GLU A 118 -6.67 23.44 23.48
CA GLU A 118 -7.31 24.74 23.69
C GLU A 118 -6.61 25.88 22.95
N ILE A 119 -5.50 25.59 22.26
CA ILE A 119 -4.84 26.56 21.39
C ILE A 119 -5.78 26.95 20.24
N ASP A 120 -5.64 28.18 19.76
CA ASP A 120 -6.41 28.78 18.67
C ASP A 120 -6.69 27.86 17.47
N THR A 121 -5.70 27.12 16.98
CA THR A 121 -5.86 26.21 15.83
C THR A 121 -6.72 24.98 16.15
N THR A 122 -6.41 24.26 17.24
CA THR A 122 -7.18 23.06 17.64
C THR A 122 -8.57 23.42 18.13
N ARG A 123 -8.73 24.59 18.77
CA ARG A 123 -9.99 25.06 19.33
C ARG A 123 -11.09 25.22 18.28
N ILE A 124 -10.74 25.64 17.06
CA ILE A 124 -11.68 25.74 15.92
C ILE A 124 -12.36 24.40 15.63
N ILE A 125 -11.61 23.30 15.71
CA ILE A 125 -12.10 21.94 15.41
C ILE A 125 -12.88 21.39 16.61
N LEU A 126 -12.36 21.63 17.82
CA LEU A 126 -13.02 21.24 19.07
C LEU A 126 -14.40 21.90 19.20
N ASP A 127 -14.51 23.20 18.95
CA ASP A 127 -15.78 23.93 19.01
C ASP A 127 -16.76 23.43 17.94
N LYS A 128 -16.27 23.09 16.73
CA LYS A 128 -17.12 22.43 15.73
C LYS A 128 -17.65 21.08 16.22
N ALA A 129 -16.84 20.28 16.91
CA ALA A 129 -17.29 19.02 17.50
C ALA A 129 -18.32 19.23 18.63
N VAL A 130 -18.13 20.27 19.45
CA VAL A 130 -19.12 20.71 20.46
C VAL A 130 -20.44 21.09 19.79
N ASP A 131 -20.41 21.88 18.72
CA ASP A 131 -21.62 22.31 17.99
C ASP A 131 -22.38 21.11 17.39
N LEU A 132 -21.66 20.16 16.80
CA LEU A 132 -22.24 18.98 16.16
C LEU A 132 -22.82 17.97 17.17
N THR A 133 -22.33 17.96 18.41
CA THR A 133 -22.77 17.01 19.45
C THR A 133 -23.72 17.63 20.48
N GLY A 134 -23.70 18.96 20.63
CA GLY A 134 -24.38 19.69 21.70
C GLY A 134 -23.75 19.50 23.08
N VAL A 135 -22.61 18.81 23.19
CA VAL A 135 -21.93 18.53 24.45
C VAL A 135 -21.00 19.67 24.81
N LYS A 136 -21.17 20.27 26.00
CA LYS A 136 -20.33 21.36 26.47
C LYS A 136 -18.95 20.85 26.90
N TYR A 137 -17.88 21.34 26.27
CA TYR A 137 -16.50 21.08 26.72
C TYR A 137 -16.25 21.68 28.12
N GLY A 138 -15.60 20.93 29.00
CA GLY A 138 -15.39 21.23 30.41
C GLY A 138 -16.51 20.75 31.34
N SER A 139 -17.54 20.06 30.82
CA SER A 139 -18.68 19.59 31.62
C SER A 139 -18.44 18.24 32.31
N ALA A 140 -17.66 17.36 31.67
CA ALA A 140 -17.30 16.06 32.24
C ALA A 140 -15.98 15.54 31.65
N PRO A 141 -15.08 14.95 32.48
CA PRO A 141 -13.76 14.49 32.02
C PRO A 141 -13.83 13.50 30.84
N LYS A 142 -14.81 12.59 30.85
CA LYS A 142 -14.96 11.57 29.79
C LYS A 142 -15.32 12.20 28.44
N SER A 143 -16.27 13.15 28.42
CA SER A 143 -16.65 13.84 27.19
C SER A 143 -15.53 14.76 26.69
N ASP A 144 -14.78 15.39 27.59
CA ASP A 144 -13.67 16.26 27.23
C ASP A 144 -12.55 15.48 26.54
N VAL A 145 -12.22 14.29 27.05
CA VAL A 145 -11.26 13.39 26.39
C VAL A 145 -11.75 13.01 24.99
N SER A 146 -13.02 12.65 24.82
CA SER A 146 -13.58 12.33 23.50
C SER A 146 -13.49 13.52 22.54
N LEU A 147 -13.86 14.73 22.97
CA LEU A 147 -13.80 15.95 22.15
C LEU A 147 -12.35 16.29 21.73
N ARG A 148 -11.38 16.12 22.65
CA ARG A 148 -9.95 16.32 22.35
C ARG A 148 -9.44 15.33 21.31
N VAL A 149 -9.80 14.05 21.45
CA VAL A 149 -9.47 12.98 20.48
C VAL A 149 -10.07 13.31 19.11
N ILE A 150 -11.33 13.74 19.06
CA ILE A 150 -12.01 14.14 17.82
C ILE A 150 -11.25 15.26 17.11
N ALA A 151 -10.91 16.33 17.84
CA ALA A 151 -10.24 17.50 17.27
C ALA A 151 -8.86 17.15 16.70
N ASP A 152 -8.05 16.41 17.47
CA ASP A 152 -6.70 16.01 17.05
C ASP A 152 -6.73 15.04 15.86
N HIS A 153 -7.59 14.03 15.90
CA HIS A 153 -7.64 13.03 14.84
C HIS A 153 -8.27 13.58 13.56
N ALA A 154 -9.24 14.50 13.65
CA ALA A 154 -9.77 15.19 12.48
C ALA A 154 -8.71 16.08 11.81
N ARG A 155 -7.90 16.79 12.60
CA ARG A 155 -6.75 17.57 12.09
C ARG A 155 -5.75 16.66 11.39
N THR A 156 -5.35 15.58 12.06
CA THR A 156 -4.37 14.61 11.54
C THR A 156 -4.86 13.91 10.27
N ALA A 157 -6.15 13.54 10.22
CA ALA A 157 -6.74 12.92 9.04
C ALA A 157 -6.72 13.87 7.83
N ALA A 158 -7.03 15.15 8.02
CA ALA A 158 -6.98 16.14 6.94
C ALA A 158 -5.56 16.26 6.35
N MET A 159 -4.53 16.35 7.22
CA MET A 159 -3.13 16.44 6.80
C MET A 159 -2.69 15.18 6.03
N LEU A 160 -2.97 13.98 6.56
CA LEU A 160 -2.57 12.73 5.91
C LEU A 160 -3.24 12.52 4.55
N ILE A 161 -4.52 12.87 4.42
CA ILE A 161 -5.23 12.78 3.14
C ILE A 161 -4.66 13.82 2.17
N CYS A 162 -4.32 15.02 2.64
CA CYS A 162 -3.64 16.03 1.85
C CYS A 162 -2.34 15.49 1.25
N ASP A 163 -1.51 14.83 2.07
CA ASP A 163 -0.25 14.18 1.67
C ASP A 163 -0.43 12.93 0.79
N GLY A 164 -1.66 12.61 0.38
CA GLY A 164 -1.97 11.53 -0.57
C GLY A 164 -2.23 10.17 0.09
N VAL A 165 -2.31 10.08 1.43
CA VAL A 165 -2.66 8.84 2.12
C VAL A 165 -4.16 8.58 2.02
N THR A 166 -4.54 7.40 1.54
CA THR A 166 -5.93 6.94 1.50
C THR A 166 -6.19 5.91 2.60
N PRO A 167 -7.39 5.89 3.23
CA PRO A 167 -7.76 4.87 4.21
C PRO A 167 -7.59 3.44 3.65
N GLY A 168 -6.84 2.59 4.36
CA GLY A 168 -6.40 1.26 3.87
C GLY A 168 -6.37 0.20 4.96
N ASN A 169 -6.08 -1.05 4.59
CA ASN A 169 -5.94 -2.18 5.54
C ASN A 169 -4.52 -2.32 6.13
N GLU A 170 -3.51 -1.71 5.51
CA GLU A 170 -2.11 -1.87 5.92
C GLU A 170 -1.37 -0.52 5.93
N GLY A 171 -0.19 -0.51 6.58
CA GLY A 171 0.73 0.63 6.60
C GLY A 171 0.09 1.93 7.07
N ARG A 172 0.39 3.03 6.36
CA ARG A 172 -0.11 4.38 6.69
C ARG A 172 -1.63 4.51 6.50
N GLY A 173 -2.17 3.82 5.50
CA GLY A 173 -3.62 3.80 5.25
C GLY A 173 -4.40 3.16 6.40
N TYR A 174 -3.84 2.14 7.06
CA TYR A 174 -4.41 1.57 8.28
C TYR A 174 -4.47 2.58 9.42
N VAL A 175 -3.38 3.32 9.65
CA VAL A 175 -3.31 4.33 10.71
C VAL A 175 -4.34 5.44 10.47
N LEU A 176 -4.42 5.96 9.25
CA LEU A 176 -5.43 6.96 8.86
C LEU A 176 -6.85 6.44 9.11
N ARG A 177 -7.16 5.25 8.59
CA ARG A 177 -8.46 4.61 8.78
C ARG A 177 -8.81 4.47 10.26
N ARG A 178 -7.87 3.99 11.08
CA ARG A 178 -8.05 3.81 12.52
C ARG A 178 -8.42 5.13 13.21
N MET A 179 -7.69 6.21 12.93
CA MET A 179 -7.96 7.53 13.52
C MET A 179 -9.34 8.06 13.11
N MET A 180 -9.68 7.98 11.81
CA MET A 180 -10.98 8.42 11.31
C MET A 180 -12.15 7.65 11.94
N ARG A 181 -12.06 6.32 12.00
CA ARG A 181 -13.09 5.48 12.64
C ARG A 181 -13.25 5.79 14.12
N ARG A 182 -12.15 6.08 14.82
CA ARG A 182 -12.16 6.50 16.22
C ARG A 182 -12.84 7.85 16.40
N THR A 183 -12.61 8.81 15.50
CA THR A 183 -13.33 10.09 15.48
C THR A 183 -14.84 9.88 15.32
N ILE A 184 -15.25 9.14 14.29
CA ILE A 184 -16.66 8.87 13.98
C ILE A 184 -17.35 8.18 15.16
N ARG A 185 -16.69 7.20 15.79
CA ARG A 185 -17.23 6.51 16.98
C ARG A 185 -17.39 7.46 18.18
N ASN A 186 -16.39 8.27 18.49
CA ASN A 186 -16.50 9.22 19.61
C ASN A 186 -17.64 10.22 19.38
N MET A 187 -17.82 10.70 18.15
CA MET A 187 -18.95 11.55 17.79
C MET A 187 -20.30 10.85 18.04
N ARG A 188 -20.43 9.57 17.63
CA ARG A 188 -21.63 8.75 17.90
C ARG A 188 -21.90 8.56 19.39
N LEU A 189 -20.87 8.30 20.19
CA LEU A 189 -20.99 8.16 21.65
C LEU A 189 -21.42 9.46 22.33
N LEU A 190 -21.01 10.61 21.80
CA LEU A 190 -21.43 11.93 22.25
C LEU A 190 -22.82 12.34 21.73
N GLY A 191 -23.46 11.52 20.89
CA GLY A 191 -24.85 11.68 20.49
C GLY A 191 -25.08 12.12 19.04
N SER A 192 -24.04 12.31 18.22
CA SER A 192 -24.23 12.71 16.82
C SER A 192 -24.94 11.61 16.01
N GLN A 193 -25.97 11.96 15.24
CA GLN A 193 -26.72 11.00 14.42
C GLN A 193 -26.46 11.11 12.90
N GLU A 194 -26.10 12.30 12.44
CA GLU A 194 -25.81 12.58 11.03
C GLU A 194 -24.34 12.29 10.68
N PRO A 195 -23.97 12.18 9.39
CA PRO A 195 -22.58 12.20 8.96
C PRO A 195 -21.88 13.51 9.39
N ILE A 196 -20.71 13.40 10.02
CA ILE A 196 -20.02 14.54 10.66
C ILE A 196 -18.65 14.83 10.07
N ILE A 197 -18.06 13.92 9.29
CA ILE A 197 -16.63 14.01 8.98
C ILE A 197 -16.33 15.19 8.08
N LYS A 198 -17.24 15.52 7.16
CA LYS A 198 -17.09 16.66 6.25
C LYS A 198 -16.94 17.96 7.03
N GLU A 199 -17.80 18.19 8.03
CA GLU A 199 -17.80 19.42 8.84
C GLU A 199 -16.54 19.53 9.71
N LEU A 200 -16.05 18.40 10.25
CA LEU A 200 -14.80 18.37 11.00
C LEU A 200 -13.60 18.63 10.11
N ILE A 201 -13.55 18.04 8.91
CA ILE A 201 -12.49 18.28 7.92
C ILE A 201 -12.51 19.74 7.46
N ASP A 202 -13.68 20.34 7.25
CA ASP A 202 -13.80 21.76 6.92
C ASP A 202 -13.25 22.66 8.04
N ALA A 203 -13.51 22.31 9.30
CA ALA A 203 -12.92 22.99 10.44
C ALA A 203 -11.38 22.83 10.48
N SER A 204 -10.86 21.63 10.19
CA SER A 204 -9.42 21.37 10.11
C SER A 204 -8.75 22.19 9.00
N ILE A 205 -9.34 22.22 7.80
CA ILE A 205 -8.83 22.99 6.66
C ILE A 205 -8.88 24.49 6.98
N LYS A 206 -9.94 24.97 7.64
CA LYS A 206 -10.02 26.36 8.10
C LYS A 206 -8.92 26.70 9.12
N ALA A 207 -8.64 25.80 10.06
CA ALA A 207 -7.66 26.01 11.11
C ALA A 207 -6.21 26.04 10.57
N MET A 208 -5.90 25.16 9.61
CA MET A 208 -4.53 24.93 9.14
C MET A 208 -4.23 25.55 7.76
N GLY A 209 -5.26 25.84 6.96
CA GLY A 209 -5.13 26.33 5.59
C GLY A 209 -4.27 27.59 5.40
N PRO A 210 -4.24 28.57 6.34
CA PRO A 210 -3.34 29.72 6.22
C PRO A 210 -1.85 29.34 6.19
N GLN A 211 -1.45 28.27 6.87
CA GLN A 211 -0.07 27.76 6.91
C GLN A 211 0.18 26.66 5.87
N TYR A 212 -0.87 25.95 5.45
CA TYR A 212 -0.84 24.83 4.51
C TYR A 212 -1.84 25.06 3.36
N PRO A 213 -1.53 25.93 2.37
CA PRO A 213 -2.46 26.30 1.29
C PRO A 213 -2.94 25.13 0.42
N GLU A 214 -2.17 24.04 0.37
CA GLU A 214 -2.52 22.79 -0.30
C GLU A 214 -3.81 22.18 0.26
N LEU A 215 -4.11 22.35 1.56
CA LEU A 215 -5.37 21.89 2.16
C LEU A 215 -6.59 22.59 1.55
N VAL A 216 -6.44 23.87 1.20
CA VAL A 216 -7.51 24.66 0.57
C VAL A 216 -7.64 24.26 -0.89
N THR A 217 -6.51 24.11 -1.59
CA THR A 217 -6.47 23.72 -3.01
C THR A 217 -7.10 22.34 -3.23
N ASP A 218 -6.79 21.39 -2.34
CA ASP A 218 -7.25 19.99 -2.44
C ASP A 218 -8.51 19.68 -1.63
N GLN A 219 -9.20 20.70 -1.09
CA GLN A 219 -10.32 20.54 -0.16
C GLN A 219 -11.38 19.55 -0.67
N SER A 220 -11.79 19.66 -1.94
CA SER A 220 -12.81 18.77 -2.51
C SER A 220 -12.38 17.30 -2.51
N ARG A 221 -11.10 17.04 -2.79
CA ARG A 221 -10.53 15.68 -2.76
C ARG A 221 -10.47 15.16 -1.33
N ILE A 222 -9.97 15.97 -0.40
CA ILE A 222 -9.84 15.60 1.02
C ILE A 222 -11.20 15.24 1.60
N GLN A 223 -12.21 16.08 1.36
CA GLN A 223 -13.60 15.82 1.76
C GLN A 223 -14.13 14.52 1.16
N LYS A 224 -13.95 14.31 -0.15
CA LYS A 224 -14.46 13.11 -0.83
C LYS A 224 -13.88 11.82 -0.26
N VAL A 225 -12.57 11.80 0.02
CA VAL A 225 -11.91 10.66 0.67
C VAL A 225 -12.44 10.45 2.08
N ALA A 226 -12.57 11.53 2.86
CA ALA A 226 -13.03 11.44 4.23
C ALA A 226 -14.47 10.94 4.36
N VAL A 227 -15.38 11.50 3.54
CA VAL A 227 -16.80 11.13 3.50
C VAL A 227 -16.98 9.68 3.07
N ALA A 228 -16.25 9.22 2.05
CA ALA A 228 -16.34 7.83 1.60
C ALA A 228 -15.97 6.82 2.71
N GLU A 229 -14.96 7.12 3.53
CA GLU A 229 -14.62 6.26 4.67
C GLU A 229 -15.69 6.34 5.78
N GLU A 230 -16.28 7.50 6.04
CA GLU A 230 -17.39 7.61 7.00
C GLU A 230 -18.60 6.78 6.55
N GLU A 231 -19.03 6.90 5.30
CA GLU A 231 -20.15 6.13 4.74
C GLU A 231 -19.90 4.62 4.84
N SER A 232 -18.71 4.17 4.43
CA SER A 232 -18.29 2.76 4.52
C SER A 232 -18.27 2.26 5.96
N PHE A 233 -17.73 3.08 6.88
CA PHE A 233 -17.63 2.70 8.28
C PHE A 233 -18.97 2.70 8.99
N LEU A 234 -19.89 3.62 8.70
CA LEU A 234 -21.22 3.65 9.33
C LEU A 234 -22.01 2.36 9.05
N GLN A 235 -21.87 1.78 7.85
CA GLN A 235 -22.45 0.48 7.51
C GLN A 235 -21.84 -0.63 8.38
N THR A 236 -20.52 -0.63 8.52
CA THR A 236 -19.75 -1.61 9.31
C THR A 236 -20.03 -1.48 10.82
N LEU A 237 -20.15 -0.25 11.32
CA LEU A 237 -20.37 0.05 12.73
C LEU A 237 -21.73 -0.48 13.18
N LYS A 238 -22.79 -0.27 12.38
CA LYS A 238 -24.14 -0.74 12.72
C LYS A 238 -24.20 -2.25 12.87
N SER A 239 -23.65 -3.01 11.92
CA SER A 239 -23.64 -4.48 11.96
C SER A 239 -22.66 -5.02 13.01
N GLY A 240 -21.45 -4.46 13.07
CA GLY A 240 -20.40 -4.88 13.98
C GLY A 240 -20.73 -4.65 15.46
N THR A 241 -21.34 -3.51 15.81
CA THR A 241 -21.77 -3.22 17.19
C THR A 241 -22.83 -4.21 17.66
N GLN A 242 -23.81 -4.55 16.83
CA GLN A 242 -24.84 -5.54 17.20
C GLN A 242 -24.24 -6.93 17.48
N ILE A 243 -23.29 -7.35 16.65
CA ILE A 243 -22.60 -8.65 16.81
C ILE A 243 -21.74 -8.63 18.07
N PHE A 244 -21.00 -7.55 18.29
CA PHE A 244 -20.19 -7.37 19.50
C PHE A 244 -21.06 -7.40 20.76
N ASP A 245 -22.15 -6.62 20.81
CA ASP A 245 -23.02 -6.54 21.98
C ASP A 245 -23.67 -7.87 22.31
N THR A 246 -24.00 -8.67 21.29
CA THR A 246 -24.50 -10.04 21.46
C THR A 246 -23.43 -10.92 22.11
N ALA A 247 -22.21 -10.94 21.56
CA ALA A 247 -21.10 -11.73 22.10
C ALA A 247 -20.71 -11.29 23.53
N ALA A 248 -20.66 -9.98 23.78
CA ALA A 248 -20.37 -9.42 25.10
C ALA A 248 -21.46 -9.79 26.12
N SER A 249 -22.73 -9.78 25.72
CA SER A 249 -23.86 -10.18 26.58
C SER A 249 -23.82 -11.67 26.90
N GLU A 250 -23.50 -12.53 25.93
CA GLU A 250 -23.33 -13.97 26.14
C GLU A 250 -22.21 -14.27 27.14
N ILE A 251 -21.07 -13.59 27.02
CA ILE A 251 -19.93 -13.71 27.96
C ILE A 251 -20.35 -13.29 29.37
N LYS A 252 -21.00 -12.13 29.51
CA LYS A 252 -21.47 -11.62 30.80
C LYS A 252 -22.51 -12.53 31.45
N ASN A 253 -23.47 -13.03 30.66
CA ASN A 253 -24.50 -13.96 31.13
C ASN A 253 -23.91 -15.32 31.54
N GLY A 254 -22.81 -15.73 30.90
CA GLY A 254 -22.02 -16.90 31.26
C GLY A 254 -21.02 -16.68 32.41
N GLY A 255 -20.94 -15.48 32.98
CA GLY A 255 -19.99 -15.12 34.05
C GLY A 255 -18.53 -14.96 33.60
N GLY A 256 -18.27 -14.94 32.28
CA GLY A 256 -16.95 -14.71 31.71
C GLY A 256 -16.54 -13.24 31.70
N LYS A 257 -15.24 -12.99 31.51
CA LYS A 257 -14.67 -11.64 31.38
C LYS A 257 -13.85 -11.42 30.11
N VAL A 258 -13.66 -12.47 29.30
CA VAL A 258 -12.73 -12.45 28.16
C VAL A 258 -13.48 -12.79 26.88
N LEU A 259 -13.40 -11.91 25.88
CA LEU A 259 -13.78 -12.17 24.50
C LEU A 259 -12.67 -12.98 23.83
N SER A 260 -13.00 -14.17 23.31
CA SER A 260 -12.02 -15.06 22.70
C SER A 260 -11.37 -14.46 21.45
N GLY A 261 -10.12 -14.87 21.17
CA GLY A 261 -9.40 -14.46 19.97
C GLY A 261 -10.16 -14.82 18.69
N ASP A 262 -10.87 -15.95 18.64
CA ASP A 262 -11.70 -16.37 17.51
C ASP A 262 -12.91 -15.43 17.28
N ALA A 263 -13.58 -14.98 18.35
CA ALA A 263 -14.70 -14.05 18.23
C ALA A 263 -14.22 -12.67 17.76
N ALA A 264 -13.11 -12.19 18.32
CA ALA A 264 -12.46 -10.96 17.87
C ALA A 264 -11.95 -11.07 16.41
N PHE A 265 -11.42 -12.24 16.04
CA PHE A 265 -10.96 -12.52 14.68
C PHE A 265 -12.13 -12.55 13.70
N LYS A 266 -13.26 -13.16 14.06
CA LYS A 266 -14.47 -13.18 13.23
C LYS A 266 -15.04 -11.76 13.01
N LEU A 267 -15.10 -10.95 14.07
CA LEU A 267 -15.49 -9.53 13.97
C LEU A 267 -14.60 -8.79 12.96
N HIS A 268 -13.30 -9.01 13.02
CA HIS A 268 -12.32 -8.39 12.13
C HIS A 268 -12.37 -8.91 10.70
N ASP A 269 -12.18 -10.21 10.52
CA ASP A 269 -11.97 -10.87 9.23
C ASP A 269 -13.26 -11.02 8.42
N THR A 270 -14.35 -11.43 9.07
CA THR A 270 -15.63 -11.68 8.38
C THR A 270 -16.45 -10.41 8.20
N TYR A 271 -16.47 -9.54 9.22
CA TYR A 271 -17.36 -8.37 9.26
C TYR A 271 -16.63 -7.04 9.10
N GLY A 272 -15.31 -7.03 8.95
CA GLY A 272 -14.52 -5.82 8.74
C GLY A 272 -14.45 -4.89 9.96
N PHE A 273 -14.81 -5.40 11.15
CA PHE A 273 -14.88 -4.64 12.40
C PHE A 273 -13.48 -4.51 13.03
N PRO A 274 -12.92 -3.28 13.12
CA PRO A 274 -11.55 -3.08 13.60
C PRO A 274 -11.30 -3.68 14.99
N ILE A 275 -10.17 -4.39 15.14
CA ILE A 275 -9.77 -4.95 16.44
C ILE A 275 -9.61 -3.88 17.52
N ASP A 276 -9.14 -2.69 17.14
CA ASP A 276 -9.03 -1.54 18.04
C ASP A 276 -10.38 -1.16 18.65
N LEU A 277 -11.45 -1.20 17.85
CA LEU A 277 -12.79 -0.91 18.32
C LEU A 277 -13.33 -2.02 19.22
N THR A 278 -13.06 -3.27 18.87
CA THR A 278 -13.38 -4.42 19.72
C THR A 278 -12.71 -4.30 21.09
N LEU A 279 -11.42 -3.92 21.13
CA LEU A 279 -10.66 -3.70 22.36
C LEU A 279 -11.25 -2.56 23.19
N GLU A 280 -11.52 -1.41 22.57
CA GLU A 280 -12.12 -0.25 23.27
C GLU A 280 -13.50 -0.60 23.84
N MET A 281 -14.37 -1.22 23.03
CA MET A 281 -15.72 -1.60 23.44
C MET A 281 -15.72 -2.67 24.54
N ALA A 282 -14.81 -3.65 24.47
CA ALA A 282 -14.64 -4.63 25.52
C ALA A 282 -14.26 -3.96 26.84
N ASN A 283 -13.26 -3.10 26.83
CA ASN A 283 -12.79 -2.41 28.03
C ASN A 283 -13.88 -1.52 28.66
N GLU A 284 -14.64 -0.78 27.84
CA GLU A 284 -15.79 0.02 28.32
C GLU A 284 -16.87 -0.82 28.99
N GLN A 285 -17.02 -2.07 28.56
CA GLN A 285 -17.96 -3.03 29.11
C GLN A 285 -17.38 -3.86 30.27
N GLY A 286 -16.14 -3.59 30.70
CA GLY A 286 -15.43 -4.35 31.73
C GLY A 286 -14.98 -5.74 31.28
N LEU A 287 -14.81 -5.95 29.98
CA LEU A 287 -14.33 -7.17 29.35
C LEU A 287 -12.90 -6.99 28.82
N GLU A 288 -12.14 -8.06 28.81
CA GLU A 288 -10.84 -8.16 28.15
C GLU A 288 -11.01 -8.89 26.81
N VAL A 289 -10.06 -8.69 25.90
CA VAL A 289 -9.99 -9.44 24.63
C VAL A 289 -8.73 -10.28 24.64
N ASP A 290 -8.83 -11.54 24.25
CA ASP A 290 -7.68 -12.41 24.00
C ASP A 290 -6.91 -11.94 22.74
N ALA A 291 -6.08 -10.92 22.94
CA ALA A 291 -5.27 -10.31 21.89
C ALA A 291 -4.17 -11.25 21.36
N ASP A 292 -3.73 -12.21 22.17
CA ASP A 292 -2.73 -13.19 21.77
C ASP A 292 -3.34 -14.23 20.83
N GLY A 293 -4.52 -14.74 21.16
CA GLY A 293 -5.32 -15.60 20.28
C GLY A 293 -5.64 -14.92 18.96
N PHE A 294 -6.08 -13.65 18.98
CA PHE A 294 -6.30 -12.86 17.77
C PHE A 294 -5.03 -12.73 16.92
N ARG A 295 -3.90 -12.36 17.52
CA ARG A 295 -2.60 -12.21 16.83
C ARG A 295 -2.15 -13.52 16.20
N ARG A 296 -2.36 -14.65 16.90
CA ARG A 296 -2.06 -15.98 16.37
C ARG A 296 -2.89 -16.29 15.12
N LEU A 297 -4.21 -16.06 15.16
CA LEU A 297 -5.10 -16.30 14.01
C LEU A 297 -4.77 -15.39 12.81
N MET A 298 -4.47 -14.11 13.05
CA MET A 298 -3.99 -13.18 12.01
C MET A 298 -2.68 -13.67 11.38
N LYS A 299 -1.75 -14.18 12.20
CA LYS A 299 -0.49 -14.75 11.72
C LYS A 299 -0.74 -16.02 10.89
N GLU A 300 -1.59 -16.94 11.33
CA GLU A 300 -1.97 -18.15 10.60
C GLU A 300 -2.63 -17.83 9.25
N GLN A 301 -3.47 -16.79 9.17
CA GLN A 301 -4.02 -16.30 7.90
C GLN A 301 -2.93 -15.76 6.97
N LYS A 302 -2.03 -14.92 7.49
CA LYS A 302 -0.91 -14.35 6.71
C LYS A 302 0.08 -15.41 6.25
N ASP A 303 0.37 -16.38 7.11
CA ASP A 303 1.29 -17.48 6.81
C ASP A 303 0.69 -18.43 5.77
N ARG A 304 -0.63 -18.70 5.81
CA ARG A 304 -1.33 -19.42 4.72
C ARG A 304 -1.24 -18.66 3.39
N ALA A 305 -1.54 -17.36 3.38
CA ALA A 305 -1.43 -16.54 2.17
C ALA A 305 0.01 -16.49 1.62
N LYS A 306 1.01 -16.42 2.51
CA LYS A 306 2.43 -16.52 2.13
C LYS A 306 2.82 -17.90 1.66
N ALA A 307 2.33 -18.97 2.27
CA ALA A 307 2.60 -20.34 1.85
C ALA A 307 2.02 -20.61 0.46
N ASP A 308 0.80 -20.13 0.19
CA ASP A 308 0.19 -20.19 -1.14
C ASP A 308 0.97 -19.36 -2.18
N SER A 309 1.51 -18.21 -1.78
CA SER A 309 2.38 -17.39 -2.64
C SER A 309 3.76 -18.02 -2.85
N LYS A 310 4.30 -18.71 -1.85
CA LYS A 310 5.64 -19.34 -1.86
C LYS A 310 5.62 -20.68 -2.58
N ALA A 311 4.54 -21.45 -2.47
CA ALA A 311 4.31 -22.66 -3.26
C ALA A 311 4.19 -22.38 -4.77
N LYS A 312 3.87 -21.13 -5.14
CA LYS A 312 3.85 -20.67 -6.55
C LYS A 312 5.19 -20.16 -7.07
N LYS A 313 6.20 -19.94 -6.23
CA LYS A 313 7.56 -19.54 -6.64
C LYS A 313 8.50 -20.75 -6.53
N SER A 314 8.92 -21.27 -7.68
CA SER A 314 9.98 -22.30 -7.77
C SER A 314 11.28 -21.81 -7.12
N GLY A 315 12.05 -22.71 -6.49
CA GLY A 315 13.45 -22.50 -6.08
C GLY A 315 13.69 -22.35 -4.57
N HIS A 316 14.02 -23.45 -3.89
CA HIS A 316 14.41 -23.53 -2.46
C HIS A 316 15.92 -23.29 -2.23
N THR A 317 16.51 -22.32 -2.92
CA THR A 317 17.96 -22.06 -2.86
C THR A 317 18.27 -21.00 -1.79
N ASP A 318 19.26 -21.28 -0.94
CA ASP A 318 19.68 -20.35 0.09
C ASP A 318 20.35 -19.11 -0.53
N LEU A 319 19.99 -17.92 -0.04
CA LEU A 319 20.58 -16.65 -0.46
C LEU A 319 22.10 -16.62 -0.27
N THR A 320 22.63 -17.43 0.67
CA THR A 320 24.08 -17.55 0.91
C THR A 320 24.84 -18.10 -0.30
N GLU A 321 24.26 -19.04 -1.05
CA GLU A 321 24.89 -19.61 -2.26
C GLU A 321 25.00 -18.57 -3.37
N TYR A 322 23.95 -17.77 -3.58
CA TYR A 322 23.98 -16.69 -4.59
C TYR A 322 25.01 -15.61 -4.24
N ARG A 323 25.13 -15.24 -2.96
CA ARG A 323 26.14 -14.26 -2.51
C ARG A 323 27.56 -14.77 -2.73
N LYS A 324 27.81 -16.05 -2.44
CA LYS A 324 29.12 -16.69 -2.68
C LYS A 324 29.51 -16.60 -4.16
N ILE A 325 28.58 -16.90 -5.08
CA ILE A 325 28.83 -16.77 -6.51
C ILE A 325 29.11 -15.31 -6.91
N ALA A 326 28.35 -14.36 -6.35
CA ALA A 326 28.56 -12.94 -6.62
C ALA A 326 29.93 -12.45 -6.14
N ASP A 327 30.37 -12.90 -4.96
CA ASP A 327 31.65 -12.53 -4.36
C ASP A 327 32.85 -13.16 -5.09
N GLU A 328 32.73 -14.43 -5.51
CA GLU A 328 33.81 -15.17 -6.17
C GLU A 328 33.93 -14.85 -7.66
N SER A 329 32.80 -14.68 -8.35
CA SER A 329 32.76 -14.59 -9.82
C SER A 329 32.28 -13.23 -10.34
N GLY A 330 31.84 -12.33 -9.46
CA GLY A 330 31.34 -10.99 -9.81
C GLY A 330 29.89 -10.98 -10.31
N LEU A 331 29.36 -9.77 -10.51
CA LEU A 331 27.97 -9.48 -10.90
C LEU A 331 27.71 -9.71 -12.41
N SER A 332 26.44 -9.81 -12.79
CA SER A 332 26.00 -9.95 -14.19
C SER A 332 25.75 -8.58 -14.83
N GLU A 333 26.27 -8.36 -16.04
CA GLU A 333 25.92 -7.18 -16.86
C GLU A 333 24.63 -7.45 -17.65
N PHE A 334 23.56 -6.71 -17.35
CA PHE A 334 22.32 -6.79 -18.14
C PHE A 334 22.42 -5.92 -19.40
N ILE A 335 22.35 -6.58 -20.58
CA ILE A 335 22.44 -5.94 -21.90
C ILE A 335 21.12 -6.05 -22.69
N GLY A 336 20.07 -6.58 -22.06
CA GLY A 336 18.79 -6.87 -22.70
C GLY A 336 17.96 -5.66 -23.15
N TYR A 337 18.44 -4.44 -22.89
CA TYR A 337 17.85 -3.21 -23.43
C TYR A 337 18.20 -2.98 -24.90
N SER A 338 19.41 -3.37 -25.32
CA SER A 338 19.91 -3.16 -26.69
C SER A 338 20.08 -4.45 -27.47
N SER A 339 20.21 -5.58 -26.78
CA SER A 339 20.54 -6.87 -27.38
C SER A 339 19.51 -7.93 -27.01
N ILE A 340 19.20 -8.81 -27.96
CA ILE A 340 18.29 -9.95 -27.77
C ILE A 340 19.05 -11.28 -27.65
N GLU A 341 20.34 -11.26 -27.98
CA GLU A 341 21.25 -12.39 -27.89
C GLU A 341 22.64 -11.89 -27.48
N SER A 342 23.46 -12.76 -26.91
CA SER A 342 24.85 -12.45 -26.59
C SER A 342 25.71 -13.68 -26.41
N GLU A 343 26.98 -13.57 -26.80
CA GLU A 343 28.04 -14.42 -26.25
C GLU A 343 28.28 -14.05 -24.79
N ALA A 344 28.42 -15.05 -23.92
CA ALA A 344 28.59 -14.91 -22.49
C ALA A 344 29.44 -16.06 -21.92
N LYS A 345 29.86 -15.93 -20.68
CA LYS A 345 30.60 -16.96 -19.93
C LYS A 345 29.79 -17.41 -18.72
N VAL A 346 29.75 -18.73 -18.50
CA VAL A 346 29.16 -19.31 -17.28
C VAL A 346 30.03 -18.94 -16.09
N ARG A 347 29.49 -18.17 -15.15
CA ARG A 347 30.16 -17.76 -13.91
C ARG A 347 29.78 -18.63 -12.71
N GLY A 348 28.55 -19.12 -12.71
CA GLY A 348 28.05 -19.95 -11.62
C GLY A 348 27.02 -20.93 -12.14
N LEU A 349 26.96 -22.08 -11.48
CA LEU A 349 26.01 -23.12 -11.79
C LEU A 349 25.56 -23.74 -10.45
N LEU A 350 24.26 -23.91 -10.29
CA LEU A 350 23.68 -24.63 -9.16
C LEU A 350 22.80 -25.76 -9.66
N VAL A 351 22.85 -26.88 -8.95
CA VAL A 351 21.96 -28.04 -9.13
C VAL A 351 21.31 -28.30 -7.78
N ASP A 352 20.00 -28.43 -7.74
CA ASP A 352 19.22 -28.57 -6.49
C ASP A 352 19.56 -27.49 -5.42
N GLY A 353 19.80 -26.26 -5.87
CA GLY A 353 20.11 -25.12 -5.02
C GLY A 353 21.49 -25.15 -4.35
N LYS A 354 22.42 -25.98 -4.85
CA LYS A 354 23.81 -26.02 -4.38
C LYS A 354 24.77 -25.74 -5.52
N SER A 355 25.83 -24.99 -5.23
CA SER A 355 26.91 -24.72 -6.20
C SER A 355 27.49 -26.03 -6.77
N SER A 356 27.55 -26.12 -8.09
CA SER A 356 28.14 -27.23 -8.85
C SER A 356 29.11 -26.70 -9.90
N MET A 357 30.10 -27.51 -10.28
CA MET A 357 31.03 -27.19 -11.37
C MET A 357 30.49 -27.61 -12.74
N SER A 358 29.54 -28.55 -12.79
CA SER A 358 28.95 -29.06 -14.01
C SER A 358 27.51 -29.52 -13.82
N ALA A 359 26.77 -29.59 -14.93
CA ALA A 359 25.44 -30.18 -15.01
C ALA A 359 25.28 -30.94 -16.33
N SER A 360 24.45 -31.98 -16.31
CA SER A 360 24.24 -32.89 -17.42
C SER A 360 22.80 -32.87 -17.91
N GLU A 361 22.57 -33.50 -19.06
CA GLU A 361 21.26 -33.65 -19.67
C GLU A 361 20.21 -34.17 -18.67
N GLY A 362 19.08 -33.47 -18.59
CA GLY A 362 17.99 -33.76 -17.67
C GLY A 362 18.02 -32.96 -16.37
N ASP A 363 19.16 -32.40 -15.98
CA ASP A 363 19.29 -31.63 -14.73
C ASP A 363 18.51 -30.32 -14.78
N GLU A 364 17.79 -30.03 -13.70
CA GLU A 364 17.25 -28.71 -13.39
C GLU A 364 18.36 -27.87 -12.75
N ILE A 365 18.61 -26.70 -13.33
CA ILE A 365 19.78 -25.89 -13.00
C ILE A 365 19.41 -24.43 -12.77
N GLU A 366 20.28 -23.75 -12.04
CA GLU A 366 20.35 -22.31 -11.99
C GLU A 366 21.72 -21.86 -12.50
N ILE A 367 21.74 -21.04 -13.54
CA ILE A 367 22.97 -20.61 -14.22
C ILE A 367 23.14 -19.10 -14.12
N VAL A 368 24.35 -18.68 -13.77
CA VAL A 368 24.76 -17.27 -13.70
C VAL A 368 25.74 -16.99 -14.84
N LEU A 369 25.47 -15.93 -15.60
CA LEU A 369 26.31 -15.47 -16.70
C LEU A 369 27.03 -14.18 -16.34
N ASP A 370 28.17 -13.92 -16.99
CA ASP A 370 28.88 -12.65 -16.89
C ASP A 370 28.11 -11.48 -17.49
N ARG A 371 27.40 -11.71 -18.58
CA ARG A 371 26.46 -10.78 -19.22
C ARG A 371 25.23 -11.54 -19.72
N THR A 372 24.09 -10.87 -19.80
CA THR A 372 22.85 -11.53 -20.25
C THR A 372 21.87 -10.57 -20.94
N PRO A 373 21.21 -11.02 -22.03
CA PRO A 373 20.09 -10.31 -22.62
C PRO A 373 18.78 -10.58 -21.88
N PHE A 374 18.73 -11.55 -20.96
CA PHE A 374 17.52 -11.97 -20.26
C PHE A 374 17.16 -11.01 -19.14
N TYR A 375 15.92 -10.52 -19.14
CA TYR A 375 15.36 -9.68 -18.10
C TYR A 375 14.93 -10.54 -16.93
N ALA A 376 15.48 -10.26 -15.74
CA ALA A 376 15.01 -10.85 -14.49
C ALA A 376 13.66 -10.24 -14.08
N GLU A 377 12.75 -11.06 -13.56
CA GLU A 377 11.44 -10.59 -13.06
C GLU A 377 11.61 -9.40 -12.10
N GLY A 378 10.88 -8.31 -12.37
CA GLY A 378 11.01 -7.07 -11.62
C GLY A 378 10.10 -5.96 -12.14
N GLY A 379 9.75 -5.01 -11.26
CA GLY A 379 8.90 -3.86 -11.64
C GLY A 379 7.53 -4.25 -12.21
N GLY A 380 6.98 -5.40 -11.80
CA GLY A 380 5.76 -5.99 -12.34
C GLY A 380 5.94 -6.75 -13.66
N GLN A 381 7.08 -6.63 -14.35
CA GLN A 381 7.37 -7.39 -15.56
C GLN A 381 7.80 -8.83 -15.24
N LEU A 382 7.16 -9.80 -15.89
CA LEU A 382 7.60 -11.20 -15.81
C LEU A 382 8.97 -11.41 -16.46
N ALA A 383 9.69 -12.41 -15.97
CA ALA A 383 10.97 -12.83 -16.53
C ALA A 383 10.87 -13.25 -18.00
N ASP A 384 11.98 -13.07 -18.71
CA ASP A 384 12.18 -13.72 -20.00
C ASP A 384 12.41 -15.21 -19.85
N GLY A 385 12.06 -15.92 -20.92
CA GLY A 385 12.55 -17.27 -21.19
C GLY A 385 13.42 -17.24 -22.45
N GLY A 386 13.97 -18.40 -22.82
CA GLY A 386 14.83 -18.50 -23.99
C GLY A 386 15.72 -19.72 -23.94
N VAL A 387 16.85 -19.65 -24.65
CA VAL A 387 17.78 -20.77 -24.79
C VAL A 387 19.22 -20.29 -24.60
N ILE A 388 20.02 -21.09 -23.93
CA ILE A 388 21.48 -20.98 -23.91
C ILE A 388 22.07 -22.17 -24.67
N THR A 389 22.96 -21.90 -25.61
CA THR A 389 23.62 -22.91 -26.44
C THR A 389 25.13 -22.84 -26.36
N LEU A 390 25.82 -23.97 -26.49
CA LEU A 390 27.28 -24.04 -26.59
C LEU A 390 27.68 -24.57 -27.98
N ALA A 391 28.91 -24.29 -28.40
CA ALA A 391 29.44 -24.72 -29.69
C ALA A 391 29.50 -26.27 -29.85
N ASN A 392 29.53 -27.01 -28.73
CA ASN A 392 29.51 -28.47 -28.71
C ASN A 392 28.10 -29.07 -28.93
N GLY A 393 27.07 -28.24 -29.12
CA GLY A 393 25.69 -28.68 -29.30
C GLY A 393 24.88 -28.80 -28.01
N THR A 394 25.46 -28.51 -26.83
CA THR A 394 24.70 -28.43 -25.58
C THR A 394 23.61 -27.36 -25.71
N LYS A 395 22.41 -27.69 -25.25
CA LYS A 395 21.25 -26.79 -25.26
C LYS A 395 20.58 -26.78 -23.89
N ILE A 396 20.40 -25.58 -23.35
CA ILE A 396 19.75 -25.33 -22.06
C ILE A 396 18.51 -24.48 -22.33
N GLN A 397 17.35 -24.95 -21.88
CA GLN A 397 16.11 -24.19 -21.92
C GLN A 397 16.03 -23.34 -20.66
N ILE A 398 15.73 -22.05 -20.79
CA ILE A 398 15.52 -21.12 -19.68
C ILE A 398 14.04 -20.76 -19.62
N ASP A 399 13.44 -20.96 -18.46
CA ASP A 399 12.00 -20.75 -18.24
C ASP A 399 11.71 -19.58 -17.29
N ASP A 400 12.68 -19.22 -16.44
CA ASP A 400 12.56 -18.16 -15.45
C ASP A 400 13.92 -17.48 -15.20
N VAL A 401 13.91 -16.20 -14.84
CA VAL A 401 15.11 -15.42 -14.54
C VAL A 401 14.82 -14.51 -13.36
N GLN A 402 15.65 -14.62 -12.32
CA GLN A 402 15.44 -13.94 -11.04
C GLN A 402 16.68 -13.14 -10.65
N ALA A 403 16.51 -12.12 -9.82
CA ALA A 403 17.59 -11.31 -9.26
C ALA A 403 17.61 -11.36 -7.72
N PRO A 404 17.94 -12.52 -7.12
CA PRO A 404 17.92 -12.70 -5.65
C PRO A 404 18.95 -11.83 -4.92
N VAL A 405 20.02 -11.43 -5.61
CA VAL A 405 21.01 -10.46 -5.18
C VAL A 405 21.00 -9.30 -6.18
N PRO A 406 21.03 -8.02 -5.76
CA PRO A 406 21.08 -6.89 -6.68
C PRO A 406 22.19 -7.06 -7.72
N SER A 407 21.83 -6.87 -9.00
CA SER A 407 22.74 -7.03 -10.15
C SER A 407 23.29 -8.45 -10.40
N LEU A 408 22.70 -9.49 -9.80
CA LEU A 408 23.02 -10.89 -10.11
C LEU A 408 21.82 -11.54 -10.82
N SER A 409 21.96 -11.85 -12.11
CA SER A 409 20.88 -12.51 -12.87
C SER A 409 21.05 -14.02 -12.81
N VAL A 410 20.06 -14.70 -12.24
CA VAL A 410 20.01 -16.15 -12.09
C VAL A 410 18.99 -16.72 -13.05
N HIS A 411 19.45 -17.48 -14.03
CA HIS A 411 18.60 -18.09 -15.05
C HIS A 411 18.26 -19.52 -14.62
N ARG A 412 16.98 -19.83 -14.53
CA ARG A 412 16.48 -21.12 -14.07
C ARG A 412 15.92 -21.88 -15.25
N GLY A 413 16.28 -23.15 -15.34
CA GLY A 413 15.90 -23.96 -16.48
C GLY A 413 16.49 -25.36 -16.44
N ARG A 414 16.50 -26.02 -17.60
CA ARG A 414 16.90 -27.42 -17.73
C ARG A 414 17.90 -27.62 -18.85
N VAL A 415 18.89 -28.48 -18.61
CA VAL A 415 19.78 -28.98 -19.67
C VAL A 415 18.99 -29.97 -20.53
N ILE A 416 18.71 -29.61 -21.78
CA ILE A 416 17.90 -30.42 -22.71
C ILE A 416 18.77 -31.43 -23.46
N VAL A 417 20.00 -31.03 -23.81
CA VAL A 417 20.96 -31.86 -24.52
C VAL A 417 22.36 -31.53 -24.01
N GLY A 418 23.18 -32.55 -23.76
CA GLY A 418 24.61 -32.39 -23.48
C GLY A 418 24.94 -32.03 -22.03
N SER A 419 26.05 -31.32 -21.83
CA SER A 419 26.51 -30.88 -20.49
C SER A 419 27.10 -29.47 -20.54
N VAL A 420 27.07 -28.78 -19.40
CA VAL A 420 27.62 -27.44 -19.22
C VAL A 420 28.49 -27.39 -17.98
N GLU A 421 29.59 -26.65 -18.05
CA GLU A 421 30.52 -26.43 -16.94
C GLU A 421 30.73 -24.94 -16.67
N VAL A 422 31.05 -24.60 -15.42
CA VAL A 422 31.48 -23.25 -15.05
C VAL A 422 32.73 -22.86 -15.85
N GLY A 423 32.72 -21.66 -16.43
CA GLY A 423 33.77 -21.14 -17.28
C GLY A 423 33.58 -21.37 -18.78
N ASN A 424 32.58 -22.18 -19.20
CA ASN A 424 32.25 -22.37 -20.61
C ASN A 424 31.77 -21.07 -21.26
N ASP A 425 32.14 -20.89 -22.53
CA ASP A 425 31.59 -19.86 -23.39
C ASP A 425 30.26 -20.35 -23.98
N VAL A 426 29.24 -19.50 -23.89
CA VAL A 426 27.86 -19.81 -24.29
C VAL A 426 27.30 -18.71 -25.16
N HIS A 427 26.30 -19.04 -25.97
CA HIS A 427 25.47 -18.10 -26.69
C HIS A 427 24.06 -18.11 -26.07
N ALA A 428 23.67 -16.99 -25.47
CA ALA A 428 22.40 -16.82 -24.77
C ALA A 428 21.43 -16.02 -25.65
N SER A 429 20.23 -16.56 -25.91
CA SER A 429 19.24 -15.95 -26.80
C SER A 429 17.84 -16.01 -26.17
N ILE A 430 17.15 -14.88 -26.08
CA ILE A 430 15.82 -14.79 -25.46
C ILE A 430 14.71 -15.25 -26.41
N ASP A 431 13.59 -15.67 -25.86
CA ASP A 431 12.33 -15.78 -26.59
C ASP A 431 11.82 -14.38 -26.97
N LEU A 432 12.09 -14.00 -28.23
CA LEU A 432 11.76 -12.69 -28.76
C LEU A 432 10.25 -12.44 -28.85
N GLU A 433 9.43 -13.47 -29.10
CA GLU A 433 7.98 -13.32 -29.17
C GLU A 433 7.42 -13.00 -27.79
N ARG A 434 7.85 -13.77 -26.78
CA ARG A 434 7.53 -13.53 -25.38
C ARG A 434 7.96 -12.14 -24.92
N ARG A 435 9.23 -11.77 -25.15
CA ARG A 435 9.78 -10.45 -24.77
C ARG A 435 8.96 -9.31 -25.36
N ARG A 436 8.61 -9.40 -26.66
CA ARG A 436 7.81 -8.38 -27.33
C ARG A 436 6.40 -8.30 -26.75
N ALA A 437 5.78 -9.44 -26.44
CA ALA A 437 4.45 -9.47 -25.83
C ALA A 437 4.43 -8.84 -24.43
N ILE A 438 5.45 -9.12 -23.62
CA ILE A 438 5.63 -8.51 -22.30
C ILE A 438 5.91 -7.01 -22.43
N SER A 439 6.78 -6.59 -23.36
CA SER A 439 7.09 -5.18 -23.59
C SER A 439 5.88 -4.36 -24.01
N ARG A 440 4.97 -4.95 -24.82
CA ARG A 440 3.67 -4.36 -25.15
C ARG A 440 2.80 -4.19 -23.90
N ALA A 441 2.66 -5.24 -23.10
CA ALA A 441 1.87 -5.21 -21.87
C ALA A 441 2.41 -4.17 -20.88
N HIS A 442 3.73 -4.13 -20.69
CA HIS A 442 4.38 -3.16 -19.82
C HIS A 442 4.12 -1.73 -20.29
N SER A 443 4.35 -1.44 -21.57
CA SER A 443 4.11 -0.10 -22.11
C SER A 443 2.62 0.29 -22.04
N ALA A 444 1.71 -0.66 -22.25
CA ALA A 444 0.27 -0.44 -22.06
C ALA A 444 -0.09 -0.10 -20.61
N THR A 445 0.57 -0.73 -19.63
CA THR A 445 0.40 -0.39 -18.21
C THR A 445 0.75 1.07 -17.92
N HIS A 446 1.88 1.57 -18.45
CA HIS A 446 2.26 2.99 -18.29
C HIS A 446 1.20 3.92 -18.90
N MET A 447 0.70 3.59 -20.10
CA MET A 447 -0.32 4.40 -20.76
C MET A 447 -1.64 4.39 -19.99
N VAL A 448 -2.10 3.22 -19.55
CA VAL A 448 -3.33 3.09 -18.76
C VAL A 448 -3.19 3.77 -17.40
N HIS A 449 -2.04 3.67 -16.74
CA HIS A 449 -1.74 4.38 -15.50
C HIS A 449 -1.85 5.89 -15.70
N LYS A 450 -1.22 6.46 -16.74
CA LYS A 450 -1.32 7.89 -17.05
C LYS A 450 -2.76 8.32 -17.32
N ALA A 451 -3.50 7.57 -18.13
CA ALA A 451 -4.90 7.87 -18.45
C ALA A 451 -5.81 7.81 -17.21
N PHE A 452 -5.59 6.85 -16.30
CA PHE A 452 -6.30 6.83 -15.02
C PHE A 452 -5.99 8.06 -14.17
N ARG A 453 -4.74 8.53 -14.11
CA ARG A 453 -4.38 9.73 -13.35
C ARG A 453 -5.01 11.00 -13.93
N GLU A 454 -5.14 11.10 -15.25
CA GLU A 454 -5.82 12.22 -15.90
C GLU A 454 -7.32 12.28 -15.54
N ILE A 455 -7.98 11.14 -15.41
CA ILE A 455 -9.44 11.07 -15.20
C ILE A 455 -9.82 10.98 -13.71
N LEU A 456 -9.08 10.19 -12.92
CA LEU A 456 -9.34 9.95 -11.50
C LEU A 456 -8.53 10.86 -10.57
N GLY A 457 -7.52 11.55 -11.09
CA GLY A 457 -6.62 12.43 -10.35
C GLY A 457 -5.27 11.80 -10.02
N GLU A 458 -4.33 12.65 -9.58
CA GLU A 458 -2.91 12.30 -9.38
C GLU A 458 -2.67 11.17 -8.36
N THR A 459 -3.64 10.91 -7.47
CA THR A 459 -3.58 9.88 -6.41
C THR A 459 -3.85 8.46 -6.90
N ALA A 460 -4.26 8.26 -8.16
CA ALA A 460 -4.39 6.94 -8.78
C ALA A 460 -3.01 6.35 -9.14
N THR A 461 -2.11 6.32 -8.16
CA THR A 461 -0.75 5.81 -8.30
C THR A 461 -0.73 4.28 -8.28
N GLN A 462 0.30 3.66 -8.83
CA GLN A 462 0.45 2.20 -8.77
C GLN A 462 0.53 1.69 -7.32
N ALA A 463 -0.34 0.73 -6.98
CA ALA A 463 -0.29 -0.09 -5.78
C ALA A 463 0.21 -1.52 -6.06
N GLY A 464 0.23 -1.93 -7.32
CA GLY A 464 0.66 -3.25 -7.78
C GLY A 464 0.55 -3.37 -9.31
N SER A 465 1.39 -4.21 -9.92
CA SER A 465 1.40 -4.43 -11.36
C SER A 465 1.91 -5.82 -11.71
N GLU A 466 1.35 -6.41 -12.78
CA GLU A 466 1.87 -7.63 -13.41
C GLU A 466 1.72 -7.50 -14.93
N ASN A 467 2.84 -7.57 -15.65
CA ASN A 467 2.92 -7.48 -17.11
C ASN A 467 3.36 -8.84 -17.65
N SER A 468 2.44 -9.53 -18.30
CA SER A 468 2.65 -10.86 -18.85
C SER A 468 2.39 -10.87 -20.37
N PRO A 469 2.76 -11.93 -21.11
CA PRO A 469 2.49 -11.97 -22.54
C PRO A 469 1.00 -11.74 -22.86
N GLY A 470 0.70 -10.65 -23.57
CA GLY A 470 -0.64 -10.36 -24.08
C GLY A 470 -1.63 -9.79 -23.05
N ARG A 471 -1.26 -9.66 -21.77
CA ARG A 471 -2.14 -9.13 -20.73
C ARG A 471 -1.38 -8.44 -19.61
N PHE A 472 -2.05 -7.54 -18.92
CA PHE A 472 -1.54 -6.97 -17.68
C PHE A 472 -2.66 -6.81 -16.65
N ARG A 473 -2.26 -6.67 -15.39
CA ARG A 473 -3.13 -6.16 -14.34
C ARG A 473 -2.46 -4.97 -13.66
N PHE A 474 -3.27 -4.00 -13.27
CA PHE A 474 -2.82 -2.78 -12.64
C PHE A 474 -3.70 -2.47 -11.44
N ASP A 475 -3.06 -2.30 -10.28
CA ASP A 475 -3.71 -2.02 -9.02
C ASP A 475 -3.46 -0.56 -8.64
N PHE A 476 -4.50 0.15 -8.22
CA PHE A 476 -4.42 1.56 -7.82
C PHE A 476 -5.35 1.89 -6.66
N PRO A 477 -5.00 2.87 -5.82
CA PRO A 477 -5.89 3.40 -4.81
C PRO A 477 -7.12 4.04 -5.45
N SER A 478 -8.30 3.68 -4.97
CA SER A 478 -9.53 4.40 -5.31
C SER A 478 -10.57 4.19 -4.21
N THR A 479 -11.30 5.26 -3.90
CA THR A 479 -12.28 5.31 -2.82
C THR A 479 -13.54 4.48 -3.09
N GLY A 480 -13.74 4.05 -4.34
CA GLY A 480 -14.92 3.27 -4.69
C GLY A 480 -14.92 2.78 -6.13
N ALA A 481 -16.10 2.34 -6.57
CA ALA A 481 -16.33 1.83 -7.90
C ALA A 481 -16.05 2.88 -9.00
N VAL A 482 -14.96 2.71 -9.75
CA VAL A 482 -14.66 3.27 -11.07
C VAL A 482 -15.81 2.93 -12.01
N PRO A 483 -16.56 3.95 -12.46
CA PRO A 483 -17.67 3.76 -13.37
C PRO A 483 -17.21 3.16 -14.70
N THR A 484 -18.07 2.36 -15.34
CA THR A 484 -17.80 1.79 -16.67
C THR A 484 -17.50 2.88 -17.71
N SER A 485 -18.11 4.06 -17.60
CA SER A 485 -17.80 5.19 -18.48
C SER A 485 -16.33 5.63 -18.38
N VAL A 486 -15.78 5.68 -17.15
CA VAL A 486 -14.36 6.02 -16.94
C VAL A 486 -13.45 4.94 -17.53
N LEU A 487 -13.79 3.66 -17.37
CA LEU A 487 -13.02 2.58 -18.00
C LEU A 487 -13.02 2.71 -19.53
N ASN A 488 -14.17 3.04 -20.12
CA ASN A 488 -14.29 3.27 -21.56
C ASN A 488 -13.50 4.52 -22.02
N ASP A 489 -13.50 5.59 -21.24
CA ASP A 489 -12.74 6.81 -21.55
C ASP A 489 -11.23 6.55 -21.50
N VAL A 490 -10.75 5.80 -20.50
CA VAL A 490 -9.35 5.35 -20.40
C VAL A 490 -8.97 4.49 -21.59
N GLU A 491 -9.77 3.47 -21.90
CA GLU A 491 -9.54 2.59 -23.05
C GLU A 491 -9.49 3.39 -24.36
N SER A 492 -10.44 4.30 -24.56
CA SER A 492 -10.51 5.15 -25.76
C SER A 492 -9.31 6.08 -25.86
N ARG A 493 -8.90 6.70 -24.75
CA ARG A 493 -7.75 7.61 -24.69
C ARG A 493 -6.46 6.89 -25.06
N VAL A 494 -6.22 5.72 -24.48
CA VAL A 494 -5.03 4.92 -24.79
C VAL A 494 -5.04 4.50 -26.24
N ASN A 495 -6.15 3.93 -26.75
CA ASN A 495 -6.24 3.48 -28.14
C ASN A 495 -6.12 4.62 -29.17
N ALA A 496 -6.58 5.82 -28.85
CA ALA A 496 -6.37 7.00 -29.70
C ALA A 496 -4.88 7.34 -29.85
N LEU A 497 -4.13 7.31 -28.75
CA LEU A 497 -2.68 7.58 -28.77
C LEU A 497 -1.88 6.54 -29.55
N LEU A 498 -2.37 5.30 -29.65
CA LEU A 498 -1.72 4.28 -30.48
C LEU A 498 -1.71 4.66 -31.96
N LEU A 499 -2.74 5.38 -32.43
CA LEU A 499 -2.84 5.85 -33.82
C LEU A 499 -1.89 7.01 -34.09
N GLU A 500 -1.49 7.74 -33.05
CA GLU A 500 -0.51 8.82 -33.15
C GLU A 500 0.93 8.28 -33.20
N ASP A 501 1.15 7.00 -32.84
CA ASP A 501 2.42 6.27 -32.91
C ASP A 501 3.62 7.00 -32.30
N TRP A 502 3.42 7.56 -31.10
CA TRP A 502 4.44 8.28 -30.34
C TRP A 502 5.66 7.41 -30.08
N GLU A 503 6.84 8.03 -30.15
CA GLU A 503 8.10 7.39 -29.79
C GLU A 503 8.16 7.12 -28.29
N VAL A 504 8.72 5.95 -27.93
CA VAL A 504 8.98 5.56 -26.55
C VAL A 504 10.49 5.54 -26.33
N THR A 505 10.99 6.47 -25.53
CA THR A 505 12.42 6.62 -25.25
C THR A 505 12.75 6.21 -23.82
N ALA A 506 14.02 5.88 -23.57
CA ALA A 506 14.51 5.57 -22.24
C ALA A 506 15.89 6.19 -22.01
N GLU A 507 16.02 7.00 -20.97
CA GLU A 507 17.22 7.77 -20.67
C GLU A 507 17.66 7.56 -19.22
N ILE A 508 18.98 7.53 -18.99
CA ILE A 508 19.55 7.42 -17.64
C ILE A 508 20.00 8.82 -17.19
N MET A 509 19.40 9.32 -16.12
CA MET A 509 19.64 10.66 -15.58
C MET A 509 19.65 10.64 -14.04
N SER A 510 19.94 11.79 -13.42
CA SER A 510 19.80 11.94 -11.97
C SER A 510 18.33 12.02 -11.53
N GLN A 511 18.05 11.70 -10.28
CA GLN A 511 16.68 11.84 -9.73
C GLN A 511 16.15 13.28 -9.82
N ASP A 512 17.01 14.29 -9.66
CA ASP A 512 16.61 15.69 -9.71
C ASP A 512 16.27 16.13 -11.14
N GLU A 513 17.00 15.66 -12.15
CA GLU A 513 16.66 15.87 -13.56
C GLU A 513 15.34 15.20 -13.92
N ALA A 514 15.14 13.95 -13.48
CA ALA A 514 13.88 13.23 -13.70
C ALA A 514 12.68 13.98 -13.11
N LYS A 515 12.79 14.46 -11.86
CA LYS A 515 11.75 15.27 -11.22
C LYS A 515 11.45 16.56 -11.99
N LYS A 516 12.49 17.27 -12.48
CA LYS A 516 12.32 18.48 -13.29
C LYS A 516 11.62 18.23 -14.62
N LEU A 517 11.80 17.04 -15.19
CA LEU A 517 11.08 16.61 -16.39
C LEU A 517 9.63 16.17 -16.11
N GLY A 518 9.18 16.21 -14.85
CA GLY A 518 7.86 15.71 -14.46
C GLY A 518 7.77 14.18 -14.48
N ALA A 519 8.91 13.48 -14.44
CA ALA A 519 8.91 12.04 -14.35
C ALA A 519 8.41 11.60 -12.98
N MET A 520 7.46 10.68 -13.00
CA MET A 520 6.90 10.11 -11.78
C MET A 520 7.82 9.02 -11.23
N ALA A 521 8.11 9.10 -9.94
CA ALA A 521 8.66 8.00 -9.17
C ALA A 521 7.51 7.18 -8.56
N LEU A 522 7.58 5.85 -8.63
CA LEU A 522 6.61 5.00 -7.95
C LEU A 522 6.87 5.04 -6.44
N PHE A 523 5.80 5.24 -5.67
CA PHE A 523 5.90 5.40 -4.23
C PHE A 523 6.24 4.06 -3.56
N GLY A 524 7.32 4.01 -2.78
CA GLY A 524 7.77 2.81 -2.05
C GLY A 524 8.96 2.07 -2.66
N GLU A 525 9.34 2.40 -3.89
CA GLU A 525 10.55 1.87 -4.53
C GLU A 525 11.81 2.61 -4.08
N LYS A 526 12.91 1.88 -3.89
CA LYS A 526 14.22 2.47 -3.60
C LYS A 526 14.98 2.67 -4.90
N TYR A 527 15.11 3.93 -5.30
CA TYR A 527 15.89 4.33 -6.48
C TYR A 527 17.32 4.69 -6.08
N GLY A 528 18.30 4.30 -6.90
CA GLY A 528 19.67 4.78 -6.79
C GLY A 528 19.83 6.22 -7.30
N ASP A 529 21.04 6.79 -7.20
CA ASP A 529 21.32 8.18 -7.61
C ASP A 529 21.05 8.44 -9.10
N ARG A 530 21.25 7.42 -9.93
CA ARG A 530 20.91 7.41 -11.36
C ARG A 530 19.68 6.55 -11.59
N VAL A 531 18.72 7.09 -12.32
CA VAL A 531 17.44 6.45 -12.61
C VAL A 531 17.21 6.37 -14.12
N ARG A 532 16.55 5.31 -14.55
CA ARG A 532 16.10 5.15 -15.93
C ARG A 532 14.68 5.68 -16.06
N VAL A 533 14.50 6.70 -16.89
CA VAL A 533 13.20 7.33 -17.16
C VAL A 533 12.72 6.88 -18.52
N VAL A 534 11.53 6.28 -18.56
CA VAL A 534 10.84 5.90 -19.79
C VAL A 534 9.83 6.99 -20.12
N SER A 535 9.88 7.49 -21.35
CA SER A 535 8.99 8.55 -21.84
C SER A 535 8.15 8.04 -23.01
N VAL A 536 6.85 8.24 -22.96
CA VAL A 536 5.92 8.03 -24.08
C VAL A 536 5.63 9.41 -24.67
N GLY A 537 6.48 9.83 -25.61
CA GLY A 537 6.70 11.24 -25.99
C GLY A 537 6.64 12.18 -24.78
N ASP A 538 5.88 13.27 -24.90
CA ASP A 538 5.67 14.24 -23.82
C ASP A 538 4.49 13.93 -22.89
N TRP A 539 3.79 12.81 -23.10
CA TRP A 539 2.52 12.53 -22.45
C TRP A 539 2.69 11.83 -21.11
N ALA A 540 3.56 10.81 -21.07
CA ALA A 540 3.86 10.05 -19.87
C ALA A 540 5.36 9.92 -19.67
N ARG A 541 5.83 10.11 -18.43
CA ARG A 541 7.23 9.95 -18.03
C ARG A 541 7.28 9.25 -16.68
N GLU A 542 7.93 8.10 -16.60
CA GLU A 542 7.98 7.28 -15.39
C GLU A 542 9.37 6.68 -15.18
N LEU A 543 9.81 6.59 -13.92
CA LEU A 543 11.02 5.85 -13.56
C LEU A 543 10.75 4.34 -13.71
N CYS A 544 11.31 3.72 -14.74
CA CYS A 544 11.06 2.31 -15.04
C CYS A 544 12.31 1.59 -15.55
N GLY A 545 12.63 0.47 -14.90
CA GLY A 545 13.68 -0.46 -15.31
C GLY A 545 13.20 -1.56 -16.26
N GLY A 546 11.97 -1.50 -16.78
CA GLY A 546 11.40 -2.54 -17.63
C GLY A 546 11.80 -2.44 -19.10
N THR A 547 11.43 -3.46 -19.88
CA THR A 547 11.54 -3.43 -21.34
C THR A 547 10.27 -2.86 -21.95
N HIS A 548 10.42 -1.99 -22.94
CA HIS A 548 9.31 -1.28 -23.58
C HIS A 548 9.33 -1.46 -25.09
N VAL A 549 8.20 -1.19 -25.72
CA VAL A 549 8.15 -1.02 -27.17
C VAL A 549 8.93 0.23 -27.59
N ALA A 550 9.29 0.33 -28.86
CA ALA A 550 9.94 1.54 -29.38
C ALA A 550 8.93 2.64 -29.74
N ARG A 551 7.70 2.26 -30.07
CA ARG A 551 6.62 3.19 -30.41
C ARG A 551 5.27 2.67 -29.96
N THR A 552 4.35 3.57 -29.60
CA THR A 552 3.03 3.21 -29.07
C THR A 552 2.20 2.39 -30.05
N GLY A 553 2.32 2.58 -31.37
CA GLY A 553 1.59 1.78 -32.35
C GLY A 553 1.94 0.28 -32.30
N GLN A 554 3.10 -0.08 -31.75
CA GLN A 554 3.53 -1.47 -31.58
C GLN A 554 2.74 -2.23 -30.51
N LEU A 555 1.99 -1.55 -29.63
CA LEU A 555 1.09 -2.22 -28.68
C LEU A 555 -0.02 -2.98 -29.41
N GLY A 556 -0.51 -2.44 -30.53
CA GLY A 556 -1.82 -2.81 -31.06
C GLY A 556 -2.94 -2.48 -30.07
N VAL A 557 -4.15 -2.96 -30.33
CA VAL A 557 -5.32 -2.61 -29.50
C VAL A 557 -5.14 -2.98 -28.02
N VAL A 558 -5.54 -2.09 -27.13
CA VAL A 558 -5.62 -2.33 -25.68
C VAL A 558 -7.09 -2.50 -25.32
N LYS A 559 -7.43 -3.55 -24.57
CA LYS A 559 -8.80 -3.83 -24.13
C LYS A 559 -8.86 -4.01 -22.62
N LEU A 560 -9.59 -3.16 -21.92
CA LEU A 560 -9.92 -3.37 -20.52
C LEU A 560 -11.02 -4.43 -20.42
N LEU A 561 -10.80 -5.44 -19.57
CA LEU A 561 -11.73 -6.56 -19.39
C LEU A 561 -12.67 -6.30 -18.23
N SER A 562 -12.08 -6.04 -17.07
CA SER A 562 -12.79 -5.97 -15.82
C SER A 562 -12.05 -5.09 -14.84
N GLU A 563 -12.82 -4.64 -13.88
CA GLU A 563 -12.32 -3.96 -12.72
C GLU A 563 -12.93 -4.65 -11.48
N SER A 564 -12.12 -4.84 -10.43
CA SER A 564 -12.59 -5.39 -9.15
C SER A 564 -11.85 -4.82 -7.93
N SER A 565 -12.51 -4.85 -6.78
CA SER A 565 -11.86 -4.56 -5.48
C SER A 565 -10.98 -5.73 -5.05
N ILE A 566 -9.73 -5.45 -4.69
CA ILE A 566 -8.78 -6.46 -4.18
C ILE A 566 -8.41 -6.23 -2.70
N GLY A 567 -9.05 -5.25 -2.08
CA GLY A 567 -8.79 -4.83 -0.71
C GLY A 567 -9.43 -3.49 -0.45
N ALA A 568 -9.58 -3.12 0.82
CA ALA A 568 -10.25 -1.88 1.17
C ALA A 568 -9.42 -0.66 0.72
N GLY A 569 -9.93 0.07 -0.28
CA GLY A 569 -9.30 1.25 -0.88
C GLY A 569 -8.41 0.97 -2.08
N VAL A 570 -8.30 -0.29 -2.55
CA VAL A 570 -7.45 -0.67 -3.70
C VAL A 570 -8.27 -1.45 -4.72
N ARG A 571 -8.12 -1.06 -5.98
CA ARG A 571 -8.91 -1.52 -7.12
C ARG A 571 -7.96 -2.05 -8.18
N ARG A 572 -8.34 -3.14 -8.86
CA ARG A 572 -7.56 -3.81 -9.90
C ARG A 572 -8.28 -3.69 -11.23
N VAL A 573 -7.56 -3.28 -12.26
CA VAL A 573 -7.98 -3.38 -13.65
C VAL A 573 -7.18 -4.48 -14.33
N GLU A 574 -7.88 -5.32 -15.08
CA GLU A 574 -7.28 -6.34 -15.94
C GLU A 574 -7.52 -5.98 -17.40
N ALA A 575 -6.48 -6.15 -18.22
CA ALA A 575 -6.52 -5.76 -19.61
C ALA A 575 -5.72 -6.72 -20.50
N LEU A 576 -6.11 -6.76 -21.77
CA LEU A 576 -5.40 -7.44 -22.84
C LEU A 576 -4.74 -6.41 -23.76
N VAL A 577 -3.66 -6.83 -24.42
CA VAL A 577 -2.93 -6.00 -25.38
C VAL A 577 -2.58 -6.76 -26.66
N GLY A 578 -2.63 -6.07 -27.78
CA GLY A 578 -2.19 -6.58 -29.07
C GLY A 578 -3.01 -7.77 -29.56
N ALA A 579 -2.31 -8.85 -29.93
CA ALA A 579 -2.94 -10.02 -30.54
C ALA A 579 -3.99 -10.68 -29.63
N ASP A 580 -3.76 -10.70 -28.32
CA ASP A 580 -4.68 -11.32 -27.35
C ASP A 580 -5.95 -10.48 -27.16
N ALA A 581 -5.82 -9.15 -27.14
CA ALA A 581 -6.96 -8.24 -27.15
C ALA A 581 -7.80 -8.38 -28.44
N TYR A 582 -7.14 -8.47 -29.60
CA TYR A 582 -7.81 -8.72 -30.87
C TYR A 582 -8.55 -10.08 -30.87
N LYS A 583 -7.89 -11.16 -30.43
CA LYS A 583 -8.51 -12.49 -30.34
C LYS A 583 -9.73 -12.49 -29.42
N PHE A 584 -9.67 -11.76 -28.31
CA PHE A 584 -10.80 -11.58 -27.41
C PHE A 584 -11.96 -10.87 -28.12
N LEU A 585 -11.72 -9.71 -28.74
CA LEU A 585 -12.73 -8.96 -29.48
C LEU A 585 -13.35 -9.75 -30.63
N ALA A 586 -12.54 -10.51 -31.37
CA ALA A 586 -13.02 -11.38 -32.45
C ALA A 586 -13.93 -12.50 -31.91
N ARG A 587 -13.63 -13.07 -30.74
CA ARG A 587 -14.50 -14.06 -30.08
C ARG A 587 -15.81 -13.42 -29.63
N GLU A 588 -15.77 -12.25 -29.01
CA GLU A 588 -16.97 -11.50 -28.62
C GLU A 588 -17.87 -11.21 -29.84
N HIS A 589 -17.29 -10.82 -30.97
CA HIS A 589 -18.03 -10.60 -32.21
C HIS A 589 -18.74 -11.89 -32.71
N ILE A 590 -18.06 -13.04 -32.64
CA ILE A 590 -18.66 -14.34 -33.01
C ILE A 590 -19.82 -14.68 -32.06
N LEU A 591 -19.65 -14.48 -30.76
CA LEU A 591 -20.70 -14.75 -29.76
C LEU A 591 -21.92 -13.86 -30.00
N VAL A 592 -21.72 -12.57 -30.26
CA VAL A 592 -22.81 -11.63 -30.60
C VAL A 592 -23.54 -12.09 -31.86
N ASN A 593 -22.82 -12.50 -32.92
CA ASN A 593 -23.45 -13.01 -34.14
C ASN A 593 -24.25 -14.30 -33.91
N GLN A 594 -23.77 -15.20 -33.06
CA GLN A 594 -24.52 -16.40 -32.68
C GLN A 594 -25.82 -16.04 -31.93
N LEU A 595 -25.78 -15.01 -31.07
CA LEU A 595 -26.97 -14.51 -30.38
C LEU A 595 -27.96 -13.85 -31.36
N THR A 596 -27.49 -13.09 -32.35
CA THR A 596 -28.37 -12.52 -33.39
C THR A 596 -29.08 -13.61 -34.18
N ASP A 597 -28.38 -14.69 -34.52
CA ASP A 597 -28.97 -15.83 -35.24
C ASP A 597 -30.04 -16.55 -34.40
N LEU A 598 -29.78 -16.75 -33.11
CA LEU A 598 -30.75 -17.36 -32.17
C LEU A 598 -32.01 -16.50 -32.00
N ILE A 599 -31.87 -15.17 -32.00
CA ILE A 599 -32.96 -14.21 -31.80
C ILE A 599 -33.51 -13.73 -33.16
N LYS A 600 -33.75 -14.69 -34.06
CA LYS A 600 -34.43 -14.49 -35.36
C LYS A 600 -33.83 -13.35 -36.23
N GLY A 601 -32.51 -13.19 -36.20
CA GLY A 601 -31.81 -12.21 -37.04
C GLY A 601 -31.99 -10.76 -36.60
N ALA A 602 -32.18 -10.51 -35.29
CA ALA A 602 -32.12 -9.16 -34.73
C ALA A 602 -30.74 -8.53 -35.00
N LYS A 603 -30.68 -7.21 -35.14
CA LYS A 603 -29.39 -6.52 -35.21
C LYS A 603 -28.67 -6.59 -33.86
N SER A 604 -27.35 -6.53 -33.86
CA SER A 604 -26.55 -6.58 -32.64
C SER A 604 -26.94 -5.49 -31.64
N GLU A 605 -27.28 -4.29 -32.11
CA GLU A 605 -27.71 -3.19 -31.23
C GLU A 605 -29.09 -3.42 -30.60
N GLU A 606 -29.94 -4.23 -31.23
CA GLU A 606 -31.31 -4.53 -30.78
C GLU A 606 -31.34 -5.72 -29.80
N LEU A 607 -30.24 -6.48 -29.67
CA LEU A 607 -30.18 -7.68 -28.83
C LEU A 607 -30.63 -7.44 -27.38
N PRO A 608 -30.17 -6.40 -26.65
CA PRO A 608 -30.56 -6.20 -25.26
C PRO A 608 -32.07 -6.00 -25.09
N GLU A 609 -32.69 -5.24 -25.98
CA GLU A 609 -34.13 -5.00 -25.99
C GLU A 609 -34.89 -6.30 -26.29
N ARG A 610 -34.51 -7.01 -27.35
CA ARG A 610 -35.13 -8.30 -27.73
C ARG A 610 -35.03 -9.36 -26.65
N ILE A 611 -33.88 -9.46 -25.98
CA ILE A 611 -33.69 -10.39 -24.86
C ILE A 611 -34.59 -9.98 -23.69
N SER A 612 -34.69 -8.69 -23.39
CA SER A 612 -35.57 -8.18 -22.33
C SER A 612 -37.05 -8.49 -22.61
N GLU A 613 -37.49 -8.31 -23.86
CA GLU A 613 -38.83 -8.70 -24.31
C GLU A 613 -39.09 -10.20 -24.13
N LEU A 614 -38.13 -11.05 -24.50
CA LEU A 614 -38.24 -12.51 -24.34
C LEU A 614 -38.29 -12.93 -22.87
N ILE A 615 -37.46 -12.34 -22.00
CA ILE A 615 -37.46 -12.59 -20.56
C ILE A 615 -38.80 -12.18 -19.93
N ASN A 616 -39.34 -11.02 -20.32
CA ASN A 616 -40.63 -10.56 -19.81
C ASN A 616 -41.77 -11.49 -20.25
N LYS A 617 -41.80 -11.89 -21.53
CA LYS A 617 -42.76 -12.89 -22.03
C LYS A 617 -42.66 -14.22 -21.30
N LEU A 618 -41.44 -14.66 -20.96
CA LEU A 618 -41.23 -15.90 -20.21
C LEU A 618 -41.82 -15.80 -18.79
N LYS A 619 -41.56 -14.69 -18.08
CA LYS A 619 -42.16 -14.42 -16.76
C LYS A 619 -43.69 -14.37 -16.80
N ASP A 620 -44.26 -13.73 -17.82
CA ASP A 620 -45.72 -13.66 -17.99
C ASP A 620 -46.31 -15.05 -18.27
N THR A 621 -45.65 -15.83 -19.13
CA THR A 621 -46.06 -17.21 -19.43
C THR A 621 -45.99 -18.11 -18.19
N GLU A 622 -44.95 -18.00 -17.37
CA GLU A 622 -44.82 -18.74 -16.11
C GLU A 622 -45.95 -18.38 -15.12
N LYS A 623 -46.32 -17.09 -15.04
CA LYS A 623 -47.43 -16.61 -14.21
C LYS A 623 -48.77 -17.16 -14.68
N GLU A 624 -49.05 -17.12 -15.99
CA GLU A 624 -50.26 -17.70 -16.59
C GLU A 624 -50.33 -19.21 -16.36
N LEU A 625 -49.22 -19.93 -16.55
CA LEU A 625 -49.14 -21.37 -16.29
C LEU A 625 -49.44 -21.70 -14.82
N GLY A 626 -48.95 -20.88 -13.89
CA GLY A 626 -49.28 -20.98 -12.47
C GLY A 626 -50.78 -20.84 -12.22
N GLN A 627 -51.41 -19.83 -12.83
CA GLN A 627 -52.86 -19.60 -12.71
C GLN A 627 -53.68 -20.75 -13.30
N VAL A 628 -53.32 -21.25 -14.48
CA VAL A 628 -53.99 -22.40 -15.11
C VAL A 628 -53.86 -23.66 -14.25
N ARG A 629 -52.68 -23.93 -13.69
CA ARG A 629 -52.46 -25.07 -12.78
C ARG A 629 -53.28 -24.94 -11.49
N SER A 630 -53.38 -23.73 -10.92
CA SER A 630 -54.23 -23.48 -9.75
C SER A 630 -55.72 -23.68 -10.07
N GLN A 631 -56.18 -23.19 -11.23
CA GLN A 631 -57.57 -23.41 -11.67
C GLN A 631 -57.87 -24.90 -11.92
N GLN A 632 -56.93 -25.64 -12.54
CA GLN A 632 -57.06 -27.08 -12.75
C GLN A 632 -57.14 -27.84 -11.41
N ALA A 633 -56.28 -27.50 -10.44
CA ALA A 633 -56.31 -28.11 -9.11
C ALA A 633 -57.65 -27.82 -8.39
N LEU A 634 -58.15 -26.59 -8.46
CA LEU A 634 -59.46 -26.24 -7.90
C LEU A 634 -60.62 -26.97 -8.59
N SER A 635 -60.55 -27.17 -9.90
CA SER A 635 -61.57 -27.91 -10.66
C SER A 635 -61.58 -29.42 -10.35
N GLN A 636 -60.42 -30.01 -10.01
CA GLN A 636 -60.34 -31.41 -9.56
C GLN A 636 -60.90 -31.60 -8.15
N VAL A 637 -60.77 -30.59 -7.27
CA VAL A 637 -61.36 -30.63 -5.92
C VAL A 637 -62.88 -30.43 -5.95
N ALA A 638 -63.42 -29.66 -6.91
CA ALA A 638 -64.86 -29.47 -7.07
C ALA A 638 -65.58 -30.65 -7.78
N GLY A 639 -64.81 -31.58 -8.36
CA GLY A 639 -65.32 -32.79 -9.01
C GLY A 639 -65.29 -34.06 -8.15
N LEU A 640 -64.78 -33.97 -6.92
CA LEU A 640 -64.90 -34.96 -5.85
C LEU A 640 -66.06 -34.57 -4.93
#